data_AF-A0A847LFX9-F1
#
_entry.id   AF-A0A847LFX9-F1
#
_cell.length_a   1.000
_cell.length_b   1.000
_cell.length_c   1.000
_cell.angle_alpha   90.00
_cell.angle_beta   90.00
_cell.angle_gamma   90.00
#
_symmetry.space_group_name_H-M   'P 1'
#
loop_
_entity.id
_entity.type
_entity.pdbx_description
1 polymer ?
#
loop_
_entity_poly.entity_id
_entity_poly.type
_entity_poly.pdbx_seq_one_letter_code
_entity_poly.pdbx_strand_id
1 'polypeptide(L)'
;MPAREARFTHRQGALLLAVTWLAVVSIALGGAAPARGGAFLPVYISESHAGTFFSLAAGRPAGPPCTLVLIDAHDDANAVFGSDALRRARRGWRGLAARNRGLADWRRRGVIQCFDWIEPLMPDLVGRVLWVPAGRPGAWRCARLARQARARLDACEEAEPRGCGELGARWRVAGLAGLASDPWLAADGGPVVVSVDLDFFADVPAAELAETFRQTWETVLALPGLSAVTFAVSAPWQPDRARAERLTVLAVEAATAIANARVALDLLADCGPDRSRRGRDGPGNPRLEHSLQDPIDTPHVDSEAAFALTTAGPELRTMLLQRRGRLAVPAADEERWRALLDGWAAHPFQPAIRVDACQAAGHWRPRLADPDGPVRVHADEVFRVRLANPAGGTVRWFAQVPAAAAFNVFGNGFGFAEGAPRWVRRQPRLVATGSVLFSRDLAPVLDPELRSGSVFLWAEVDRDGERWRSDEVCLAVRVAGMTGFRAALSELFGRPYVFGAALLRQDGRSGPDLATGADCATFLIDGLRHVGWRVPWTDPACFSRFLEPLAVGGLSRASGHRPIRLSPADLEAGLFLHLGRHMAAVWEDRPPVGSLDPGDLAAHQLEDLPQIVPISKLVQNRKKWRLLRWPQHAETVRLVFGGDVMLGRRVGEAIDRRGLDPFVALAPFLASADRVIVNLEAVPAAVGTVSGAQGAAPGPTGPRVAPPPNRRRGPAVFVATPATPALLARAGIDLVSLANNHAGDLGPGCLVAAIDRLNAAGVATCGAGEDPFSPASFEVRGTRFAVFGFSDGPAAGPTAGPTVGPGTGLGGGFGNDLAKGVANGPVVGPASGPGKGVANGIGGGVTAGDRLAALTRAMRAVPAGTVVIVFVHWGDEHRAAVSDRQRRVADALLAAGARVIVGSGPHLVQPLADRQGVPVAWSLGNLVFDGPGPDPAWSRGALLEVTFIPDGRCVRARHLFVRIGDDGRAFPEPGGGFPE
;
A
#
# COMPACT_ATOMS: atom_id res chain seq x y z
N MET A 1 -27.74 -62.79 22.68
CA MET A 1 -29.06 -62.23 23.04
C MET A 1 -29.24 -62.33 24.55
N PRO A 2 -29.92 -61.39 25.25
CA PRO A 2 -30.03 -59.95 25.01
C PRO A 2 -29.93 -59.08 26.31
N ALA A 3 -29.73 -57.77 26.09
CA ALA A 3 -30.27 -56.59 26.80
C ALA A 3 -30.35 -56.50 28.35
N ARG A 4 -29.66 -55.50 28.93
CA ARG A 4 -30.25 -54.26 29.51
C ARG A 4 -29.21 -53.41 30.27
N GLU A 5 -29.02 -52.20 29.76
CA GLU A 5 -29.03 -50.88 30.43
C GLU A 5 -28.57 -50.69 31.90
N ALA A 6 -27.56 -49.81 32.00
CA ALA A 6 -27.46 -48.62 32.85
C ALA A 6 -27.47 -48.75 34.39
N ARG A 7 -26.31 -48.40 34.99
CA ARG A 7 -26.15 -47.37 36.05
C ARG A 7 -24.68 -47.27 36.47
N PHE A 8 -24.01 -46.16 36.13
CA PHE A 8 -22.93 -45.60 36.98
C PHE A 8 -22.91 -44.07 36.85
N THR A 9 -23.67 -43.46 37.76
CA THR A 9 -23.48 -42.20 38.51
C THR A 9 -22.91 -40.94 37.82
N HIS A 10 -23.86 -40.04 37.54
CA HIS A 10 -23.74 -38.57 37.50
C HIS A 10 -22.96 -38.00 38.71
N ARG A 11 -21.71 -37.52 38.50
CA ARG A 11 -21.15 -36.33 39.20
C ARG A 11 -19.80 -35.82 38.69
N GLN A 12 -19.12 -36.51 37.77
CA GLN A 12 -17.85 -36.02 37.18
C GLN A 12 -17.97 -35.51 35.72
N GLY A 13 -19.07 -35.80 35.01
CA GLY A 13 -19.30 -35.31 33.65
C GLY A 13 -19.81 -33.86 33.56
N ALA A 14 -20.42 -33.34 34.62
CA ALA A 14 -20.99 -31.98 34.63
C ALA A 14 -19.93 -30.88 34.84
N LEU A 15 -18.81 -31.17 35.51
CA LEU A 15 -17.75 -30.18 35.75
C LEU A 15 -16.87 -29.96 34.52
N LEU A 16 -16.61 -31.01 33.72
CA LEU A 16 -15.87 -30.87 32.46
C LEU A 16 -16.71 -30.19 31.37
N LEU A 17 -18.00 -30.50 31.28
CA LEU A 17 -18.88 -29.82 30.33
C LEU A 17 -19.17 -28.38 30.74
N ALA A 18 -19.30 -28.05 32.03
CA ALA A 18 -19.46 -26.66 32.47
C ALA A 18 -18.21 -25.80 32.24
N VAL A 19 -16.99 -26.33 32.44
CA VAL A 19 -15.73 -25.58 32.18
C VAL A 19 -15.48 -25.41 30.68
N THR A 20 -15.88 -26.39 29.85
CA THR A 20 -15.75 -26.28 28.38
C THR A 20 -16.86 -25.42 27.76
N TRP A 21 -18.07 -25.40 28.32
CA TRP A 21 -19.16 -24.52 27.86
C TRP A 21 -19.05 -23.08 28.38
N LEU A 22 -18.55 -22.83 29.59
CA LEU A 22 -18.30 -21.45 30.06
C LEU A 22 -17.15 -20.76 29.30
N ALA A 23 -16.16 -21.51 28.82
CA ALA A 23 -15.13 -21.00 27.91
C ALA A 23 -15.67 -20.71 26.50
N VAL A 24 -16.62 -21.51 26.01
CA VAL A 24 -17.21 -21.34 24.66
C VAL A 24 -18.34 -20.31 24.64
N VAL A 25 -19.09 -20.12 25.74
CA VAL A 25 -20.18 -19.13 25.83
C VAL A 25 -19.70 -17.76 26.30
N SER A 26 -18.57 -17.65 27.02
CA SER A 26 -17.92 -16.34 27.23
C SER A 26 -17.39 -15.72 25.93
N ILE A 27 -17.24 -16.52 24.86
CA ILE A 27 -16.92 -16.07 23.51
C ILE A 27 -18.19 -15.67 22.72
N ALA A 28 -19.39 -16.08 23.15
CA ALA A 28 -20.63 -15.90 22.38
C ALA A 28 -21.66 -14.91 22.98
N LEU A 29 -21.59 -14.57 24.28
CA LEU A 29 -22.56 -13.63 24.90
C LEU A 29 -21.94 -12.55 25.81
N GLY A 30 -20.62 -12.45 25.88
CA GLY A 30 -19.96 -11.23 26.32
C GLY A 30 -19.99 -10.23 25.17
N GLY A 31 -20.69 -9.11 25.33
CA GLY A 31 -20.72 -8.03 24.35
C GLY A 31 -19.33 -7.82 23.77
N ALA A 32 -19.21 -7.93 22.45
CA ALA A 32 -17.94 -7.85 21.75
C ALA A 32 -17.16 -6.64 22.28
N ALA A 33 -16.19 -6.90 23.16
CA ALA A 33 -15.05 -6.01 23.25
C ALA A 33 -14.56 -5.92 21.81
N PRO A 34 -14.50 -4.71 21.22
CA PRO A 34 -14.17 -4.57 19.81
C PRO A 34 -12.90 -5.38 19.59
N ALA A 35 -12.95 -6.31 18.63
CA ALA A 35 -11.79 -7.08 18.22
C ALA A 35 -10.64 -6.08 18.09
N ARG A 36 -9.66 -6.16 19.01
CA ARG A 36 -8.48 -5.30 18.97
C ARG A 36 -7.75 -5.69 17.69
N GLY A 37 -8.07 -5.01 16.59
CA GLY A 37 -7.35 -5.12 15.33
C GLY A 37 -5.86 -4.96 15.61
N GLY A 38 -5.01 -5.62 14.80
CA GLY A 38 -3.56 -5.65 15.00
C GLY A 38 -3.05 -4.31 15.53
N ALA A 39 -2.51 -4.31 16.74
CA ALA A 39 -2.21 -3.07 17.44
C ALA A 39 -0.95 -2.44 16.84
N PHE A 40 -1.14 -1.61 15.82
CA PHE A 40 -0.08 -0.77 15.30
C PHE A 40 0.48 0.13 16.41
N LEU A 41 1.79 0.41 16.40
CA LEU A 41 2.37 1.43 17.28
C LEU A 41 2.08 2.82 16.69
N PRO A 42 1.22 3.65 17.28
CA PRO A 42 1.13 5.04 16.88
C PRO A 42 2.41 5.77 17.29
N VAL A 43 3.05 6.42 16.33
CA VAL A 43 4.21 7.28 16.52
C VAL A 43 3.88 8.66 15.95
N TYR A 44 4.03 9.71 16.75
CA TYR A 44 3.82 11.09 16.29
C TYR A 44 5.12 11.86 16.37
N ILE A 45 5.50 12.52 15.27
CA ILE A 45 6.69 13.36 15.20
C ILE A 45 6.20 14.77 14.89
N SER A 46 6.47 15.72 15.78
CA SER A 46 6.04 17.11 15.62
C SER A 46 7.18 18.06 15.96
N GLU A 47 7.03 19.31 15.55
CA GLU A 47 8.01 20.36 15.81
C GLU A 47 8.21 20.56 17.33
N SER A 48 7.15 20.44 18.14
CA SER A 48 7.19 20.70 19.59
C SER A 48 6.38 19.72 20.42
N HIS A 49 6.59 19.75 21.75
CA HIS A 49 5.83 18.96 22.71
C HIS A 49 4.32 19.16 22.60
N ALA A 50 3.89 20.40 22.49
CA ALA A 50 2.49 20.76 22.28
C ALA A 50 1.86 20.06 21.07
N GLY A 51 2.56 20.07 19.93
CA GLY A 51 2.11 19.39 18.72
C GLY A 51 2.01 17.88 18.89
N THR A 52 2.97 17.29 19.62
CA THR A 52 2.91 15.86 19.95
C THR A 52 1.74 15.50 20.88
N PHE A 53 1.48 16.29 21.93
CA PHE A 53 0.37 16.05 22.86
C PHE A 53 -0.99 16.35 22.24
N PHE A 54 -1.08 17.36 21.36
CA PHE A 54 -2.25 17.58 20.51
C PHE A 54 -2.56 16.31 19.70
N SER A 55 -1.55 15.74 19.05
CA SER A 55 -1.72 14.55 18.20
C SER A 55 -2.14 13.33 19.00
N LEU A 56 -1.57 13.14 20.20
CA LEU A 56 -2.01 12.11 21.15
C LEU A 56 -3.47 12.33 21.59
N ALA A 57 -3.84 13.57 21.91
CA ALA A 57 -5.19 13.91 22.36
C ALA A 57 -6.26 13.74 21.27
N ALA A 58 -5.93 14.07 20.02
CA ALA A 58 -6.82 13.90 18.87
C ALA A 58 -6.90 12.45 18.38
N GLY A 59 -5.79 11.70 18.47
CA GLY A 59 -5.65 10.37 17.89
C GLY A 59 -6.01 9.20 18.81
N ARG A 60 -6.01 9.39 20.14
CA ARG A 60 -6.26 8.30 21.10
C ARG A 60 -7.73 8.29 21.58
N PRO A 61 -8.45 7.15 21.47
CA PRO A 61 -9.77 7.00 22.09
C PRO A 61 -9.70 7.14 23.61
N ALA A 62 -10.80 7.57 24.24
CA ALA A 62 -10.91 7.52 25.70
C ALA A 62 -10.71 6.08 26.19
N GLY A 63 -9.87 5.89 27.21
CA GLY A 63 -9.46 4.58 27.73
C GLY A 63 -9.01 4.69 29.19
N PRO A 64 -8.41 3.64 29.81
CA PRO A 64 -7.89 3.75 31.16
C PRO A 64 -6.68 4.72 31.21
N PRO A 65 -6.39 5.31 32.40
CA PRO A 65 -5.21 6.14 32.58
C PRO A 65 -3.92 5.41 32.17
N CYS A 66 -2.99 6.10 31.52
CA CYS A 66 -1.66 5.59 31.18
C CYS A 66 -0.57 6.13 32.10
N THR A 67 0.55 5.41 32.12
CA THR A 67 1.83 5.96 32.60
C THR A 67 2.50 6.69 31.43
N LEU A 68 2.80 7.97 31.62
CA LEU A 68 3.61 8.76 30.68
C LEU A 68 5.08 8.66 31.10
N VAL A 69 5.92 8.16 30.21
CA VAL A 69 7.38 8.25 30.34
C VAL A 69 7.82 9.47 29.53
N LEU A 70 8.39 10.46 30.21
CA LEU A 70 8.88 11.69 29.60
C LEU A 70 10.41 11.63 29.56
N ILE A 71 10.99 11.45 28.37
CA ILE A 71 12.44 11.49 28.13
C ILE A 71 12.76 12.89 27.64
N ASP A 72 13.36 13.70 28.51
CA ASP A 72 13.44 15.15 28.32
C ASP A 72 14.64 15.71 29.11
N ALA A 73 15.38 16.64 28.51
CA ALA A 73 16.49 17.31 29.20
C ALA A 73 16.01 18.22 30.36
N HIS A 74 14.80 18.75 30.28
CA HIS A 74 14.29 19.80 31.16
C HIS A 74 13.25 19.28 32.15
N ASP A 75 13.08 20.05 33.24
CA ASP A 75 12.02 19.85 34.23
C ASP A 75 10.84 20.78 33.97
N ASP A 76 10.53 20.99 32.68
CA ASP A 76 9.58 21.95 32.08
C ASP A 76 8.12 21.85 32.60
N ALA A 77 7.91 21.03 33.62
CA ALA A 77 6.77 20.94 34.50
C ALA A 77 6.29 22.27 35.14
N ASN A 78 6.88 23.41 34.76
CA ASN A 78 6.80 24.69 35.46
C ASN A 78 6.47 25.91 34.57
N ALA A 79 6.19 25.77 33.27
CA ALA A 79 6.09 26.92 32.37
C ALA A 79 4.82 26.97 31.51
N VAL A 80 3.67 27.29 32.12
CA VAL A 80 2.51 27.76 31.33
C VAL A 80 1.85 28.97 31.98
N PHE A 81 1.94 30.09 31.28
CA PHE A 81 1.04 31.20 31.51
C PHE A 81 -0.36 30.82 31.02
N GLY A 82 -1.38 30.85 31.89
CA GLY A 82 -2.77 30.66 31.48
C GLY A 82 -3.29 29.21 31.43
N SER A 83 -2.55 28.23 31.97
CA SER A 83 -3.00 26.82 32.08
C SER A 83 -4.42 26.68 32.64
N ASP A 84 -4.79 27.48 33.64
CA ASP A 84 -6.12 27.46 34.24
C ASP A 84 -7.23 27.94 33.32
N ALA A 85 -6.93 28.91 32.46
CA ALA A 85 -7.87 29.39 31.47
C ALA A 85 -8.04 28.37 30.34
N LEU A 86 -6.96 27.71 29.91
CA LEU A 86 -7.02 26.58 28.98
C LEU A 86 -7.86 25.43 29.58
N ARG A 87 -7.56 24.99 30.81
CA ARG A 87 -8.35 23.94 31.49
C ARG A 87 -9.83 24.33 31.61
N ARG A 88 -10.15 25.56 32.01
CA ARG A 88 -11.54 26.05 32.12
C ARG A 88 -12.25 26.09 30.77
N ALA A 89 -11.61 26.62 29.73
CA ALA A 89 -12.18 26.69 28.40
C ALA A 89 -12.43 25.29 27.81
N ARG A 90 -11.51 24.34 28.02
CA ARG A 90 -11.67 22.94 27.62
C ARG A 90 -12.81 22.23 28.34
N ARG A 91 -13.06 22.51 29.63
CA ARG A 91 -14.20 21.92 30.39
C ARG A 91 -15.55 22.23 29.74
N GLY A 92 -15.64 23.30 28.95
CA GLY A 92 -16.83 23.64 28.17
C GLY A 92 -17.07 22.75 26.94
N TRP A 93 -16.07 21.98 26.48
CA TRP A 93 -16.17 21.17 25.26
C TRP A 93 -16.76 19.79 25.55
N ARG A 94 -18.06 19.64 25.27
CA ARG A 94 -18.75 18.36 25.44
C ARG A 94 -18.58 17.46 24.21
N GLY A 95 -17.96 16.29 24.40
CA GLY A 95 -17.79 15.26 23.38
C GLY A 95 -16.53 15.43 22.50
N LEU A 96 -16.11 14.33 21.88
CA LEU A 96 -14.85 14.24 21.12
C LEU A 96 -14.79 15.22 19.94
N ALA A 97 -15.92 15.43 19.24
CA ALA A 97 -15.97 16.34 18.09
C ALA A 97 -15.80 17.82 18.49
N ALA A 98 -16.45 18.26 19.58
CA ALA A 98 -16.29 19.63 20.08
C ALA A 98 -14.87 19.86 20.59
N ARG A 99 -14.31 18.87 21.28
CA ARG A 99 -12.93 18.90 21.75
C ARG A 99 -11.93 18.98 20.60
N ASN A 100 -12.07 18.15 19.57
CA ASN A 100 -11.18 18.17 18.42
C ASN A 100 -11.27 19.50 17.66
N ARG A 101 -12.47 20.08 17.53
CA ARG A 101 -12.66 21.42 16.95
C ARG A 101 -11.98 22.51 17.79
N GLY A 102 -12.14 22.47 19.11
CA GLY A 102 -11.52 23.42 20.03
C GLY A 102 -9.99 23.34 20.03
N LEU A 103 -9.43 22.12 20.08
CA LEU A 103 -7.98 21.91 19.98
C LEU A 103 -7.43 22.36 18.63
N ALA A 104 -8.12 22.06 17.52
CA ALA A 104 -7.72 22.52 16.20
C ALA A 104 -7.79 24.05 16.08
N ASP A 105 -8.77 24.69 16.73
CA ASP A 105 -8.89 26.14 16.77
C ASP A 105 -7.76 26.79 17.57
N TRP A 106 -7.48 26.28 18.77
CA TRP A 106 -6.36 26.75 19.57
C TRP A 106 -5.04 26.59 18.86
N ARG A 107 -4.86 25.48 18.17
CA ARG A 107 -3.68 25.24 17.34
C ARG A 107 -3.55 26.27 16.21
N ARG A 108 -4.61 26.53 15.45
CA ARG A 108 -4.62 27.56 14.39
C ARG A 108 -4.31 28.96 14.91
N ARG A 109 -4.70 29.25 16.16
CA ARG A 109 -4.53 30.56 16.79
C ARG A 109 -3.21 30.70 17.54
N GLY A 110 -2.35 29.68 17.54
CA GLY A 110 -1.10 29.67 18.31
C GLY A 110 -1.32 29.70 19.83
N VAL A 111 -2.52 29.34 20.29
CA VAL A 111 -2.87 29.22 21.71
C VAL A 111 -2.17 28.00 22.32
N ILE A 112 -1.99 26.93 21.52
CA ILE A 112 -1.18 25.77 21.89
C ILE A 112 0.30 26.09 21.62
N GLN A 113 1.07 26.35 22.67
CA GLN A 113 2.48 26.75 22.60
C GLN A 113 3.40 25.55 22.77
N CYS A 114 4.63 25.61 22.22
CA CYS A 114 5.60 24.52 22.23
C CYS A 114 5.81 23.84 23.60
N PHE A 115 5.55 24.56 24.70
CA PHE A 115 5.74 24.14 26.10
C PHE A 115 4.44 24.20 26.93
N ASP A 116 3.28 24.26 26.29
CA ASP A 116 2.01 24.09 27.00
C ASP A 116 2.02 22.75 27.72
N TRP A 117 1.96 22.84 29.04
CA TRP A 117 2.10 21.76 29.97
C TRP A 117 1.15 20.61 29.65
N ILE A 118 1.56 19.44 30.13
CA ILE A 118 0.97 18.14 29.84
C ILE A 118 -0.52 18.11 30.19
N GLU A 119 -0.97 18.79 31.25
CA GLU A 119 -2.32 18.59 31.77
C GLU A 119 -3.47 19.28 30.98
N PRO A 120 -3.38 20.56 30.54
CA PRO A 120 -4.45 21.21 29.77
C PRO A 120 -4.77 20.53 28.43
N LEU A 121 -3.80 19.88 27.79
CA LEU A 121 -3.95 19.23 26.48
C LEU A 121 -4.26 17.74 26.59
N MET A 122 -3.82 17.08 27.66
CA MET A 122 -3.98 15.64 27.80
C MET A 122 -5.41 15.24 28.14
N PRO A 123 -6.01 14.24 27.45
CA PRO A 123 -7.27 13.62 27.88
C PRO A 123 -7.12 13.21 29.35
N ASP A 124 -8.19 13.17 30.15
CA ASP A 124 -8.22 12.93 31.61
C ASP A 124 -7.58 11.59 32.10
N LEU A 125 -6.44 11.16 31.54
CA LEU A 125 -5.98 9.79 31.38
C LEU A 125 -4.44 9.66 31.48
N VAL A 126 -3.73 10.62 32.09
CA VAL A 126 -2.36 10.36 32.60
C VAL A 126 -2.49 10.05 34.09
N GLY A 127 -2.29 8.79 34.44
CA GLY A 127 -2.36 8.35 35.84
C GLY A 127 -1.08 8.71 36.60
N ARG A 128 0.08 8.61 35.94
CA ARG A 128 1.40 8.84 36.51
C ARG A 128 2.38 9.36 35.46
N VAL A 129 3.39 10.10 35.90
CA VAL A 129 4.48 10.59 35.04
C VAL A 129 5.83 10.12 35.58
N LEU A 130 6.60 9.47 34.72
CA LEU A 130 7.96 9.02 34.97
C LEU A 130 8.91 9.83 34.09
N TRP A 131 9.63 10.77 34.70
CA TRP A 131 10.57 11.64 34.00
C TRP A 131 11.99 11.03 33.99
N VAL A 132 12.61 11.03 32.81
CA VAL A 132 13.95 10.52 32.54
C VAL A 132 14.83 11.69 32.07
N PRO A 133 15.65 12.28 32.97
CA PRO A 133 16.46 13.44 32.65
C PRO A 133 17.77 13.06 31.95
N ALA A 134 18.35 14.01 31.22
CA ALA A 134 19.61 13.82 30.49
C ALA A 134 20.83 13.52 31.40
N GLY A 135 21.81 12.81 30.83
CA GLY A 135 23.13 12.59 31.44
C GLY A 135 23.21 11.46 32.47
N ARG A 136 22.47 10.35 32.29
CA ARG A 136 22.54 9.09 33.07
C ARG A 136 22.70 9.32 34.59
N PRO A 137 21.75 9.99 35.25
CA PRO A 137 21.86 10.34 36.67
C PRO A 137 21.94 9.10 37.57
N GLY A 138 22.82 9.13 38.58
CA GLY A 138 22.78 8.16 39.68
C GLY A 138 21.58 8.39 40.61
N ALA A 139 21.28 7.40 41.46
CA ALA A 139 20.08 7.39 42.33
C ALA A 139 19.90 8.66 43.18
N TRP A 140 21.00 9.23 43.70
CA TRP A 140 20.96 10.46 44.48
C TRP A 140 20.50 11.68 43.66
N ARG A 141 20.99 11.83 42.42
CA ARG A 141 20.60 12.94 41.52
C ARG A 141 19.14 12.81 41.14
N CYS A 142 18.66 11.59 40.86
CA CYS A 142 17.23 11.32 40.63
C CYS A 142 16.38 11.71 41.84
N ALA A 143 16.76 11.31 43.06
CA ALA A 143 16.02 11.65 44.27
C ALA A 143 15.97 13.17 44.52
N ARG A 144 17.08 13.89 44.26
CA ARG A 144 17.12 15.35 44.37
C ARG A 144 16.20 16.02 43.35
N LEU A 145 16.30 15.64 42.08
CA LEU A 145 15.44 16.17 41.01
C LEU A 145 13.96 15.87 41.26
N ALA A 146 13.63 14.67 41.74
CA ALA A 146 12.27 14.31 42.13
C ALA A 146 11.72 15.21 43.23
N ARG A 147 12.51 15.49 44.29
CA ARG A 147 12.08 16.43 45.35
C ARG A 147 11.86 17.84 44.82
N GLN A 148 12.74 18.32 43.94
CA GLN A 148 12.61 19.66 43.34
C GLN A 148 11.39 19.76 42.45
N ALA A 149 11.17 18.78 41.56
CA ALA A 149 10.01 18.73 40.68
C ALA A 149 8.71 18.66 41.50
N ARG A 150 8.63 17.80 42.53
CA ARG A 150 7.46 17.71 43.42
C ARG A 150 7.17 19.02 44.14
N ALA A 151 8.19 19.59 44.79
CA ALA A 151 8.02 20.86 45.49
C ALA A 151 7.53 21.97 44.56
N ARG A 152 7.95 21.99 43.29
CA ARG A 152 7.50 22.97 42.28
C ARG A 152 6.08 22.68 41.78
N LEU A 153 5.79 21.43 41.44
CA LEU A 153 4.48 20.97 40.98
C LEU A 153 3.40 21.20 42.02
N ASP A 154 3.72 20.96 43.29
CA ASP A 154 2.80 21.15 44.40
C ASP A 154 2.77 22.64 44.83
N ALA A 155 3.87 23.41 44.76
CA ALA A 155 3.87 24.86 45.08
C ALA A 155 3.16 25.74 44.05
N CYS A 156 2.91 25.26 42.84
CA CYS A 156 2.00 25.89 41.88
C CYS A 156 0.52 25.62 42.24
N GLU A 157 0.18 25.57 43.54
CA GLU A 157 -1.13 25.19 44.08
C GLU A 157 -2.29 25.88 43.35
N GLU A 158 -3.13 25.05 42.74
CA GLU A 158 -4.46 25.41 42.25
C GLU A 158 -5.43 25.42 43.43
N ALA A 159 -6.17 26.51 43.57
CA ALA A 159 -7.29 26.63 44.48
C ALA A 159 -8.50 25.79 44.00
N GLU A 160 -8.48 24.46 44.18
CA GLU A 160 -9.65 23.60 44.52
C GLU A 160 -9.35 22.09 44.34
N PRO A 161 -10.11 21.20 45.03
CA PRO A 161 -9.72 19.81 45.23
C PRO A 161 -9.79 19.01 43.93
N ARG A 162 -8.62 18.56 43.50
CA ARG A 162 -8.51 17.48 42.52
C ARG A 162 -9.19 16.25 43.12
N GLY A 163 -10.22 15.70 42.48
CA GLY A 163 -10.79 14.39 42.84
C GLY A 163 -9.79 13.21 42.77
N CYS A 164 -8.51 13.48 42.46
CA CYS A 164 -7.42 12.53 42.29
C CYS A 164 -6.17 12.79 43.17
N GLY A 165 -6.21 13.74 44.12
CA GLY A 165 -5.10 14.01 45.08
C GLY A 165 -3.89 14.79 44.53
N GLU A 166 -2.83 14.88 45.34
CA GLU A 166 -1.57 15.62 45.04
C GLU A 166 -0.90 15.15 43.73
N LEU A 167 -0.28 16.09 43.01
CA LEU A 167 0.43 15.78 41.77
C LEU A 167 1.79 15.16 42.02
N GLY A 168 2.51 15.68 43.02
CA GLY A 168 3.84 15.23 43.37
C GLY A 168 3.88 13.73 43.70
N ALA A 169 2.80 13.19 44.26
CA ALA A 169 2.64 11.76 44.54
C ALA A 169 2.60 10.88 43.26
N ARG A 170 2.23 11.45 42.11
CA ARG A 170 2.11 10.79 40.80
C ARG A 170 3.27 11.09 39.86
N TRP A 171 4.29 11.82 40.35
CA TRP A 171 5.53 12.14 39.62
C TRP A 171 6.74 11.41 40.22
N ARG A 172 7.54 10.79 39.36
CA ARG A 172 8.77 10.08 39.73
C ARG A 172 9.87 10.36 38.70
N VAL A 173 11.12 10.35 39.18
CA VAL A 173 12.31 10.50 38.33
C VAL A 173 13.06 9.19 38.33
N ALA A 174 13.39 8.69 37.14
CA ALA A 174 14.16 7.47 36.95
C ALA A 174 15.29 7.69 35.94
N GLY A 175 16.35 6.88 36.06
CA GLY A 175 17.34 6.78 35.00
C GLY A 175 16.80 5.94 33.84
N LEU A 176 17.33 6.17 32.64
CA LEU A 176 17.02 5.33 31.48
C LEU A 176 17.42 3.86 31.72
N ALA A 177 18.54 3.65 32.43
CA ALA A 177 18.97 2.33 32.89
C ALA A 177 18.04 1.84 34.02
N GLY A 178 17.41 0.69 33.82
CA GLY A 178 16.46 0.10 34.76
C GLY A 178 15.00 0.56 34.58
N LEU A 179 14.72 1.39 33.57
CA LEU A 179 13.37 1.90 33.28
C LEU A 179 12.35 0.77 33.10
N ALA A 180 12.69 -0.29 32.34
CA ALA A 180 11.80 -1.43 32.11
C ALA A 180 11.42 -2.20 33.38
N SER A 181 12.26 -2.12 34.43
CA SER A 181 12.05 -2.77 35.72
C SER A 181 11.46 -1.82 36.78
N ASP A 182 11.09 -0.60 36.38
CA ASP A 182 10.49 0.37 37.29
C ASP A 182 9.16 -0.18 37.85
N PRO A 183 8.93 -0.11 39.17
CA PRO A 183 7.69 -0.63 39.77
C PRO A 183 6.41 -0.06 39.15
N TRP A 184 6.41 1.18 38.65
CA TRP A 184 5.25 1.79 37.98
C TRP A 184 4.97 1.23 36.59
N LEU A 185 5.95 0.55 35.98
CA LEU A 185 5.85 -0.08 34.67
C LEU A 185 5.68 -1.60 34.80
N ALA A 186 6.31 -2.21 35.81
CA ALA A 186 6.28 -3.66 36.06
C ALA A 186 5.00 -4.15 36.77
N ALA A 187 4.36 -3.34 37.62
CA ALA A 187 3.27 -3.80 38.49
C ALA A 187 1.86 -3.72 37.88
N ASP A 188 1.61 -2.78 36.96
CA ASP A 188 0.22 -2.38 36.64
C ASP A 188 -0.31 -2.93 35.30
N GLY A 189 0.55 -3.45 34.40
CA GLY A 189 0.15 -3.98 33.08
C GLY A 189 -0.59 -2.97 32.17
N GLY A 190 -0.64 -1.70 32.59
CA GLY A 190 -1.40 -0.63 31.94
C GLY A 190 -0.71 -0.05 30.71
N PRO A 191 -1.42 0.78 29.94
CA PRO A 191 -0.84 1.43 28.76
C PRO A 191 0.27 2.39 29.15
N VAL A 192 1.39 2.33 28.43
CA VAL A 192 2.54 3.24 28.58
C VAL A 192 2.63 4.10 27.33
N VAL A 193 2.76 5.41 27.52
CA VAL A 193 3.05 6.37 26.46
C VAL A 193 4.43 6.91 26.71
N VAL A 194 5.26 6.98 25.67
CA VAL A 194 6.60 7.57 25.76
C VAL A 194 6.61 8.86 24.95
N SER A 195 7.01 9.97 25.56
CA SER A 195 7.32 11.20 24.85
C SER A 195 8.81 11.45 24.95
N VAL A 196 9.46 11.64 23.80
CA VAL A 196 10.89 11.92 23.67
C VAL A 196 11.04 13.34 23.15
N ASP A 197 11.56 14.26 23.98
CA ASP A 197 12.13 15.49 23.45
C ASP A 197 13.50 15.16 22.84
N LEU A 198 13.73 15.58 21.61
CA LEU A 198 15.01 15.37 20.95
C LEU A 198 16.13 16.24 21.55
N ASP A 199 15.81 17.29 22.30
CA ASP A 199 16.79 18.07 23.04
C ASP A 199 17.45 17.31 24.21
N PHE A 200 16.87 16.18 24.62
CA PHE A 200 17.49 15.20 25.51
C PHE A 200 18.89 14.80 25.02
N PHE A 201 19.10 14.86 23.70
CA PHE A 201 20.34 14.54 23.03
C PHE A 201 21.18 15.78 22.68
N ALA A 202 20.79 17.00 23.04
CA ALA A 202 21.45 18.24 22.62
C ALA A 202 22.96 18.25 22.97
N ASP A 203 23.32 17.82 24.18
CA ASP A 203 24.70 17.81 24.69
C ASP A 203 25.51 16.54 24.29
N VAL A 204 24.92 15.60 23.56
CA VAL A 204 25.60 14.36 23.16
C VAL A 204 26.66 14.65 22.07
N PRO A 205 27.90 14.15 22.16
CA PRO A 205 28.87 14.34 21.08
C PRO A 205 28.35 13.84 19.72
N ALA A 206 28.61 14.56 18.63
CA ALA A 206 28.09 14.21 17.30
C ALA A 206 28.44 12.78 16.85
N ALA A 207 29.63 12.28 17.23
CA ALA A 207 30.08 10.92 16.94
C ALA A 207 29.29 9.83 17.70
N GLU A 208 28.71 10.16 18.86
CA GLU A 208 27.98 9.23 19.74
C GLU A 208 26.45 9.36 19.59
N LEU A 209 25.98 10.38 18.87
CA LEU A 209 24.57 10.75 18.78
C LEU A 209 23.68 9.59 18.31
N ALA A 210 24.03 8.98 17.18
CA ALA A 210 23.23 7.91 16.58
C ALA A 210 23.15 6.67 17.47
N GLU A 211 24.26 6.32 18.12
CA GLU A 211 24.34 5.16 19.02
C GLU A 211 23.57 5.41 20.32
N THR A 212 23.68 6.60 20.90
CA THR A 212 22.93 7.01 22.10
C THR A 212 21.43 7.04 21.83
N PHE A 213 21.02 7.58 20.67
CA PHE A 213 19.64 7.55 20.21
C PHE A 213 19.14 6.10 20.06
N ARG A 214 19.91 5.23 19.39
CA ARG A 214 19.58 3.82 19.18
C ARG A 214 19.36 3.07 20.50
N GLN A 215 20.25 3.23 21.47
CA GLN A 215 20.13 2.63 22.81
C GLN A 215 18.86 3.11 23.54
N THR A 216 18.55 4.40 23.43
CA THR A 216 17.33 4.98 24.00
C THR A 216 16.09 4.39 23.35
N TRP A 217 16.09 4.31 22.01
CA TRP A 217 14.99 3.74 21.25
C TRP A 217 14.75 2.25 21.58
N GLU A 218 15.80 1.47 21.73
CA GLU A 218 15.70 0.06 22.14
C GLU A 218 15.11 -0.10 23.53
N THR A 219 15.50 0.77 24.46
CA THR A 219 14.92 0.80 25.81
C THR A 219 13.43 1.10 25.75
N VAL A 220 13.02 2.08 24.94
CA VAL A 220 11.61 2.46 24.73
C VAL A 220 10.80 1.30 24.17
N LEU A 221 11.28 0.62 23.13
CA LEU A 221 10.57 -0.49 22.49
C LEU A 221 10.41 -1.72 23.39
N ALA A 222 11.31 -1.90 24.36
CA ALA A 222 11.26 -2.98 25.34
C ALA A 222 10.28 -2.72 26.49
N LEU A 223 9.72 -1.51 26.62
CA LEU A 223 8.84 -1.18 27.74
C LEU A 223 7.54 -2.01 27.71
N PRO A 224 7.19 -2.65 28.84
CA PRO A 224 5.91 -3.36 28.95
C PRO A 224 4.75 -2.36 28.81
N GLY A 225 3.70 -2.75 28.10
CA GLY A 225 2.52 -1.91 27.93
C GLY A 225 2.68 -0.73 26.95
N LEU A 226 3.81 -0.61 26.23
CA LEU A 226 4.01 0.47 25.25
C LEU A 226 2.83 0.54 24.26
N SER A 227 2.23 1.72 24.18
CA SER A 227 0.97 1.96 23.47
C SER A 227 1.03 3.16 22.52
N ALA A 228 1.96 4.09 22.72
CA ALA A 228 2.24 5.18 21.80
C ALA A 228 3.64 5.77 22.06
N VAL A 229 4.24 6.37 21.03
CA VAL A 229 5.48 7.13 21.12
C VAL A 229 5.27 8.52 20.50
N THR A 230 5.89 9.54 21.07
CA THR A 230 6.02 10.85 20.45
C THR A 230 7.47 11.33 20.41
N PHE A 231 7.81 12.09 19.37
CA PHE A 231 9.07 12.81 19.23
C PHE A 231 8.78 14.30 19.01
N ALA A 232 9.29 15.14 19.89
CA ALA A 232 9.32 16.60 19.71
C ALA A 232 10.70 16.99 19.17
N VAL A 233 10.75 17.70 18.05
CA VAL A 233 12.03 18.15 17.46
C VAL A 233 12.67 19.23 18.33
N SER A 234 11.84 20.13 18.88
CA SER A 234 12.24 21.24 19.74
C SER A 234 13.41 22.01 19.13
N ALA A 235 13.27 22.39 17.86
CA ALA A 235 14.34 22.96 17.05
C ALA A 235 15.05 24.17 17.68
N PRO A 236 14.35 25.09 18.38
CA PRO A 236 14.99 26.20 19.09
C PRO A 236 15.96 25.80 20.22
N TRP A 237 15.83 24.57 20.74
CA TRP A 237 16.67 24.03 21.84
C TRP A 237 17.85 23.21 21.36
N GLN A 238 17.94 23.01 20.04
CA GLN A 238 19.07 22.32 19.45
C GLN A 238 20.24 23.31 19.28
N PRO A 239 21.50 22.85 19.44
CA PRO A 239 22.69 23.68 19.23
C PRO A 239 22.71 24.44 17.91
N ASP A 240 22.20 23.81 16.85
CA ASP A 240 22.07 24.38 15.52
C ASP A 240 21.00 23.62 14.71
N ARG A 241 20.69 24.16 13.53
CA ARG A 241 19.74 23.56 12.59
C ARG A 241 20.14 22.17 12.11
N ALA A 242 21.43 21.95 11.80
CA ALA A 242 21.90 20.67 11.28
C ALA A 242 21.70 19.55 12.32
N ARG A 243 21.83 19.89 13.60
CA ARG A 243 21.56 19.02 14.73
C ARG A 243 20.08 18.66 14.84
N ALA A 244 19.18 19.63 14.72
CA ALA A 244 17.73 19.40 14.69
C ALA A 244 17.31 18.49 13.52
N GLU A 245 17.84 18.76 12.31
CA GLU A 245 17.58 17.92 11.13
C GLU A 245 18.11 16.50 11.33
N ARG A 246 19.33 16.34 11.86
CA ARG A 246 19.93 15.02 12.11
C ARG A 246 19.14 14.19 13.11
N LEU A 247 18.66 14.80 14.20
CA LEU A 247 17.81 14.11 15.18
C LEU A 247 16.43 13.75 14.59
N THR A 248 15.88 14.63 13.75
CA THR A 248 14.64 14.34 13.00
C THR A 248 14.82 13.15 12.05
N VAL A 249 15.94 13.08 11.34
CA VAL A 249 16.30 11.92 10.49
C VAL A 249 16.33 10.64 11.31
N LEU A 250 16.99 10.64 12.47
CA LEU A 250 17.06 9.47 13.36
C LEU A 250 15.67 9.05 13.88
N ALA A 251 14.83 10.01 14.27
CA ALA A 251 13.48 9.73 14.77
C ALA A 251 12.57 9.15 13.67
N VAL A 252 12.58 9.74 12.47
CA VAL A 252 11.82 9.24 11.32
C VAL A 252 12.32 7.86 10.90
N GLU A 253 13.65 7.64 10.83
CA GLU A 253 14.24 6.34 10.49
C GLU A 253 13.84 5.27 11.51
N ALA A 254 13.98 5.56 12.80
CA ALA A 254 13.65 4.65 13.87
C ALA A 254 12.16 4.28 13.93
N ALA A 255 11.27 5.27 13.71
CA ALA A 255 9.83 5.07 13.66
C ALA A 255 9.41 4.27 12.42
N THR A 256 9.92 4.61 11.25
CA THR A 256 9.55 3.96 9.98
C THR A 256 10.19 2.59 9.79
N ALA A 257 11.28 2.29 10.49
CA ALA A 257 11.88 0.96 10.58
C ALA A 257 10.98 -0.07 11.29
N ILE A 258 9.98 0.39 12.06
CA ILE A 258 8.95 -0.47 12.64
C ILE A 258 7.82 -0.62 11.64
N ALA A 259 7.73 -1.79 11.03
CA ALA A 259 6.79 -2.03 9.96
C ALA A 259 5.31 -2.05 10.41
N ASN A 260 5.05 -2.42 11.67
CA ASN A 260 3.74 -2.26 12.30
C ASN A 260 3.60 -0.97 13.11
N ALA A 261 4.37 0.09 12.82
CA ALA A 261 4.09 1.43 13.32
C ALA A 261 3.27 2.25 12.32
N ARG A 262 2.44 3.15 12.84
CA ARG A 262 1.78 4.23 12.09
C ARG A 262 2.46 5.53 12.46
N VAL A 263 3.21 6.09 11.53
CA VAL A 263 4.01 7.30 11.76
C VAL A 263 3.25 8.50 11.22
N ALA A 264 2.83 9.39 12.12
CA ALA A 264 2.25 10.68 11.77
C ALA A 264 3.32 11.75 11.89
N LEU A 265 3.50 12.54 10.82
CA LEU A 265 4.48 13.60 10.71
C LEU A 265 3.77 14.94 10.67
N ASP A 266 4.15 15.83 11.58
CA ASP A 266 3.49 17.10 11.79
C ASP A 266 4.51 18.23 11.97
N LEU A 267 5.31 18.40 10.91
CA LEU A 267 6.42 19.35 10.83
C LEU A 267 6.10 20.57 9.96
N LEU A 268 4.90 20.63 9.38
CA LEU A 268 4.41 21.76 8.58
C LEU A 268 3.50 22.69 9.41
N ALA A 269 3.32 22.39 10.69
CA ALA A 269 2.50 23.16 11.60
C ALA A 269 3.11 24.53 11.87
N ASP A 270 2.30 25.58 11.74
CA ASP A 270 2.64 26.91 12.23
C ASP A 270 2.61 26.88 13.76
N CYS A 271 3.79 26.83 14.38
CA CYS A 271 3.94 26.89 15.84
C CYS A 271 4.18 28.35 16.26
N GLY A 272 3.42 28.83 17.25
CA GLY A 272 3.63 30.17 17.81
C GLY A 272 5.00 30.32 18.49
N PRO A 273 5.47 31.55 18.74
CA PRO A 273 6.78 31.80 19.35
C PRO A 273 6.90 31.20 20.77
N ASP A 274 8.11 30.74 21.13
CA ASP A 274 8.43 30.19 22.45
C ASP A 274 8.32 31.25 23.56
N ARG A 275 7.44 31.01 24.56
CA ARG A 275 7.25 31.87 25.74
C ARG A 275 7.78 31.25 27.06
N SER A 276 8.52 30.13 26.98
CA SER A 276 9.13 29.44 28.11
C SER A 276 10.11 30.35 28.87
N ARG A 277 10.45 30.01 30.12
CA ARG A 277 11.45 30.78 30.89
C ARG A 277 12.81 30.82 30.19
N ARG A 278 13.22 29.71 29.58
CA ARG A 278 14.53 29.60 28.93
C ARG A 278 14.53 30.29 27.56
N GLY A 279 13.39 30.38 26.85
CA GLY A 279 13.23 31.22 25.67
C GLY A 279 13.50 32.71 25.93
N ARG A 280 13.38 33.15 27.20
CA ARG A 280 13.77 34.51 27.66
C ARG A 280 15.27 34.68 27.87
N ASP A 281 15.97 33.58 28.15
CA ASP A 281 17.39 33.55 28.52
C ASP A 281 18.31 33.09 27.36
N GLY A 282 17.73 32.74 26.20
CA GLY A 282 18.46 32.28 25.02
C GLY A 282 19.24 33.39 24.32
N PRO A 283 20.43 33.10 23.76
CA PRO A 283 21.23 34.10 23.05
C PRO A 283 20.51 34.54 21.77
N GLY A 284 20.08 35.81 21.72
CA GLY A 284 19.50 36.43 20.53
C GLY A 284 18.00 36.78 20.59
N ASN A 285 17.31 36.50 21.70
CA ASN A 285 15.90 36.89 21.84
C ASN A 285 15.79 38.29 22.49
N PRO A 286 15.36 39.35 21.78
CA PRO A 286 15.16 40.65 22.38
C PRO A 286 14.00 40.56 23.38
N ARG A 287 14.33 40.63 24.68
CA ARG A 287 13.44 40.82 25.84
C ARG A 287 11.94 40.86 25.50
N LEU A 288 11.28 39.70 25.56
CA LEU A 288 9.82 39.56 25.65
C LEU A 288 9.32 40.04 27.04
N GLU A 289 9.68 41.25 27.45
CA GLU A 289 9.20 41.87 28.69
C GLU A 289 7.74 42.38 28.56
N HIS A 290 7.19 42.50 27.35
CA HIS A 290 5.88 43.14 27.10
C HIS A 290 4.67 42.21 26.88
N SER A 291 4.83 40.87 26.84
CA SER A 291 3.72 39.95 26.46
C SER A 291 2.87 39.42 27.63
N LEU A 292 3.12 39.82 28.88
CA LEU A 292 2.45 39.24 30.06
C LEU A 292 1.03 39.78 30.32
N GLN A 293 0.58 40.79 29.55
CA GLN A 293 -0.72 41.45 29.76
C GLN A 293 -1.75 41.17 28.65
N ASP A 294 -1.38 40.48 27.57
CA ASP A 294 -2.30 40.23 26.47
C ASP A 294 -3.28 39.08 26.79
N PRO A 295 -4.58 39.25 26.49
CA PRO A 295 -5.56 38.18 26.59
C PRO A 295 -5.15 36.94 25.78
N ILE A 296 -5.54 35.75 26.25
CA ILE A 296 -5.33 34.45 25.54
C ILE A 296 -5.87 34.46 24.10
N ASP A 297 -6.77 35.39 23.79
CA ASP A 297 -7.43 35.49 22.50
C ASP A 297 -6.72 36.32 21.42
N THR A 298 -5.58 36.97 21.72
CA THR A 298 -4.91 37.88 20.78
C THR A 298 -4.14 37.12 19.69
N PRO A 299 -4.51 37.25 18.39
CA PRO A 299 -3.77 36.64 17.29
C PRO A 299 -2.45 37.39 17.04
N HIS A 300 -1.32 36.68 16.98
CA HIS A 300 -0.03 37.25 16.59
C HIS A 300 0.44 36.65 15.27
N VAL A 301 0.90 37.53 14.37
CA VAL A 301 1.06 37.26 12.93
C VAL A 301 2.50 36.90 12.54
N ASP A 302 3.46 37.00 13.47
CA ASP A 302 4.88 36.72 13.18
C ASP A 302 5.31 35.38 13.81
N SER A 303 5.06 34.27 13.12
CA SER A 303 5.71 32.99 13.41
C SER A 303 6.38 32.47 12.14
N GLU A 304 7.68 32.75 11.97
CA GLU A 304 8.49 31.84 11.15
C GLU A 304 8.49 30.48 11.88
N ALA A 305 8.05 29.42 11.20
CA ALA A 305 8.11 28.08 11.77
C ALA A 305 9.56 27.77 12.19
N ALA A 306 9.78 27.48 13.46
CA ALA A 306 11.12 27.24 14.01
C ALA A 306 11.85 26.07 13.31
N PHE A 307 11.11 25.15 12.69
CA PHE A 307 11.63 24.06 11.85
C PHE A 307 11.10 24.14 10.41
N ALA A 308 11.74 24.95 9.56
CA ALA A 308 11.31 25.15 8.17
C ALA A 308 11.73 24.00 7.23
N LEU A 309 10.81 23.06 6.93
CA LEU A 309 11.04 21.96 5.99
C LEU A 309 11.36 22.39 4.55
N THR A 310 10.89 23.56 4.12
CA THR A 310 11.16 24.12 2.78
C THR A 310 12.65 24.28 2.51
N THR A 311 13.44 24.51 3.56
CA THR A 311 14.89 24.75 3.48
C THR A 311 15.73 23.56 3.97
N ALA A 312 15.11 22.40 4.25
CA ALA A 312 15.78 21.23 4.82
C ALA A 312 16.99 20.75 3.99
N GLY A 313 18.03 20.23 4.64
CA GLY A 313 19.17 19.64 3.95
C GLY A 313 18.81 18.36 3.16
N PRO A 314 19.67 17.91 2.23
CA PRO A 314 19.37 16.75 1.39
C PRO A 314 19.15 15.45 2.16
N GLU A 315 19.79 15.25 3.31
CA GLU A 315 19.64 14.03 4.10
C GLU A 315 18.19 13.87 4.58
N LEU A 316 17.61 14.93 5.15
CA LEU A 316 16.24 14.92 5.62
C LEU A 316 15.25 14.83 4.45
N ARG A 317 15.44 15.65 3.40
CA ARG A 317 14.54 15.65 2.23
C ARG A 317 14.48 14.28 1.55
N THR A 318 15.63 13.68 1.28
CA THR A 318 15.72 12.37 0.61
C THR A 318 15.24 11.23 1.51
N MET A 319 15.44 11.30 2.83
CA MET A 319 14.84 10.38 3.79
C MET A 319 13.31 10.45 3.75
N LEU A 320 12.73 11.65 3.86
CA LEU A 320 11.29 11.86 3.85
C LEU A 320 10.68 11.40 2.52
N LEU A 321 11.36 11.68 1.40
CA LEU A 321 10.99 11.18 0.09
C LEU A 321 10.99 9.65 0.05
N GLN A 322 12.10 9.00 0.46
CA GLN A 322 12.22 7.53 0.51
C GLN A 322 11.12 6.90 1.39
N ARG A 323 10.76 7.53 2.50
CA ARG A 323 9.78 7.02 3.48
C ARG A 323 8.36 7.53 3.27
N ARG A 324 8.07 8.28 2.21
CA ARG A 324 6.76 8.91 1.93
C ARG A 324 5.55 7.98 2.11
N GLY A 325 5.65 6.72 1.69
CA GLY A 325 4.56 5.73 1.81
C GLY A 325 4.33 5.21 3.24
N ARG A 326 5.19 5.54 4.19
CA ARG A 326 5.12 5.16 5.61
C ARG A 326 4.72 6.34 6.52
N LEU A 327 4.61 7.54 5.96
CA LEU A 327 4.35 8.78 6.68
C LEU A 327 2.94 9.27 6.39
N ALA A 328 2.15 9.48 7.43
CA ALA A 328 0.87 10.18 7.35
C ALA A 328 1.07 11.64 7.75
N VAL A 329 0.51 12.58 7.00
CA VAL A 329 0.47 14.00 7.35
C VAL A 329 -0.96 14.43 7.65
N PRO A 330 -1.20 15.52 8.40
CA PRO A 330 -2.54 16.07 8.58
C PRO A 330 -3.21 16.36 7.24
N ALA A 331 -4.52 16.09 7.13
CA ALA A 331 -5.29 16.31 5.90
C ALA A 331 -5.21 17.75 5.37
N ALA A 332 -5.07 18.74 6.26
CA ALA A 332 -4.92 20.15 5.90
C ALA A 332 -3.58 20.45 5.19
N ASP A 333 -2.56 19.60 5.38
CA ASP A 333 -1.21 19.79 4.86
C ASP A 333 -0.86 18.86 3.69
N GLU A 334 -1.78 17.96 3.29
CA GLU A 334 -1.53 16.97 2.24
C GLU A 334 -1.09 17.59 0.91
N GLU A 335 -1.66 18.72 0.52
CA GLU A 335 -1.29 19.42 -0.71
C GLU A 335 0.12 20.03 -0.64
N ARG A 336 0.43 20.72 0.48
CA ARG A 336 1.76 21.29 0.73
C ARG A 336 2.82 20.19 0.80
N TRP A 337 2.50 19.08 1.48
CA TRP A 337 3.36 17.90 1.58
C TRP A 337 3.64 17.28 0.20
N ARG A 338 2.60 17.09 -0.62
CA ARG A 338 2.74 16.56 -1.99
C ARG A 338 3.61 17.48 -2.85
N ALA A 339 3.39 18.80 -2.79
CA ALA A 339 4.18 19.77 -3.53
C ALA A 339 5.68 19.74 -3.14
N LEU A 340 5.98 19.59 -1.84
CA LEU A 340 7.36 19.42 -1.36
C LEU A 340 8.00 18.13 -1.91
N LEU A 341 7.30 17.00 -1.80
CA LEU A 341 7.79 15.71 -2.29
C LEU A 341 8.03 15.72 -3.80
N ASP A 342 7.09 16.27 -4.58
CA ASP A 342 7.22 16.37 -6.04
C ASP A 342 8.40 17.27 -6.44
N GLY A 343 8.58 18.39 -5.74
CA GLY A 343 9.73 19.28 -5.93
C GLY A 343 11.07 18.60 -5.61
N TRP A 344 11.14 17.83 -4.51
CA TRP A 344 12.35 17.09 -4.15
C TRP A 344 12.63 15.92 -5.10
N ALA A 345 11.60 15.21 -5.54
CA ALA A 345 11.73 14.11 -6.51
C ALA A 345 12.22 14.61 -7.88
N ALA A 346 11.83 15.82 -8.28
CA ALA A 346 12.27 16.46 -9.51
C ALA A 346 13.71 17.03 -9.44
N HIS A 347 14.37 16.96 -8.28
CA HIS A 347 15.73 17.48 -8.13
C HIS A 347 16.70 16.74 -9.10
N PRO A 348 17.52 17.45 -9.90
CA PRO A 348 18.34 16.82 -10.95
C PRO A 348 19.30 15.73 -10.46
N PHE A 349 19.74 15.83 -9.20
CA PHE A 349 20.65 14.86 -8.59
C PHE A 349 19.95 13.74 -7.80
N GLN A 350 18.62 13.75 -7.63
CA GLN A 350 17.92 12.74 -6.83
C GLN A 350 18.37 11.30 -7.24
N PRO A 351 19.04 10.54 -6.35
CA PRO A 351 19.60 9.25 -6.74
C PRO A 351 18.50 8.23 -7.07
N ALA A 352 18.60 7.61 -8.25
CA ALA A 352 17.67 6.57 -8.69
C ALA A 352 18.40 5.25 -8.93
N ILE A 353 17.87 4.15 -8.41
CA ILE A 353 18.44 2.80 -8.55
C ILE A 353 18.02 2.19 -9.90
N ARG A 354 18.96 1.50 -10.54
CA ARG A 354 18.70 0.58 -11.67
C ARG A 354 19.32 -0.78 -11.40
N VAL A 355 18.61 -1.82 -11.80
CA VAL A 355 19.10 -3.20 -11.79
C VAL A 355 19.31 -3.63 -13.23
N ASP A 356 20.49 -4.15 -13.55
CA ASP A 356 20.77 -4.76 -14.86
C ASP A 356 21.19 -6.22 -14.68
N ALA A 357 20.78 -7.10 -15.58
CA ALA A 357 21.24 -8.49 -15.65
C ALA A 357 22.17 -8.69 -16.86
N CYS A 358 23.19 -9.53 -16.69
CA CYS A 358 24.12 -9.92 -17.75
C CYS A 358 23.51 -11.05 -18.58
N GLN A 359 23.46 -10.90 -19.91
CA GLN A 359 22.93 -11.95 -20.81
C GLN A 359 24.03 -12.84 -21.41
N ALA A 360 25.19 -12.24 -21.68
CA ALA A 360 26.40 -12.87 -22.20
C ALA A 360 27.58 -11.90 -21.99
N ALA A 361 28.82 -12.40 -22.00
CA ALA A 361 30.04 -11.66 -21.64
C ALA A 361 30.03 -10.16 -22.00
N GLY A 362 29.71 -9.30 -21.02
CA GLY A 362 29.75 -7.84 -21.12
C GLY A 362 28.46 -7.13 -21.54
N HIS A 363 27.42 -7.85 -21.98
CA HIS A 363 26.15 -7.25 -22.41
C HIS A 363 25.13 -7.22 -21.26
N TRP A 364 24.81 -6.00 -20.81
CA TRP A 364 23.88 -5.72 -19.72
C TRP A 364 22.52 -5.27 -20.25
N ARG A 365 21.43 -5.85 -19.74
CA ARG A 365 20.08 -5.36 -20.00
C ARG A 365 19.39 -4.90 -18.71
N PRO A 366 18.65 -3.78 -18.74
CA PRO A 366 17.85 -3.36 -17.61
C PRO A 366 16.84 -4.44 -17.22
N ARG A 367 16.78 -4.75 -15.92
CA ARG A 367 15.68 -5.49 -15.29
C ARG A 367 14.68 -4.48 -14.78
N LEU A 368 13.48 -4.49 -15.34
CA LEU A 368 12.40 -3.62 -14.94
C LEU A 368 11.70 -4.22 -13.72
N ALA A 369 11.40 -3.38 -12.73
CA ALA A 369 10.51 -3.77 -11.64
C ALA A 369 9.10 -4.03 -12.18
N ASP A 370 8.35 -4.88 -11.50
CA ASP A 370 6.89 -4.81 -11.64
C ASP A 370 6.44 -3.42 -11.17
N PRO A 371 5.39 -2.82 -11.75
CA PRO A 371 4.95 -1.43 -11.47
C PRO A 371 4.72 -1.08 -9.99
N ASP A 372 4.75 -2.06 -9.10
CA ASP A 372 4.53 -1.97 -7.66
C ASP A 372 5.18 -3.15 -6.90
N GLY A 373 6.03 -3.92 -7.57
CA GLY A 373 6.56 -5.21 -7.09
C GLY A 373 8.07 -5.28 -7.14
N PRO A 374 8.67 -6.37 -6.64
CA PRO A 374 10.11 -6.50 -6.60
C PRO A 374 10.69 -6.62 -8.02
N VAL A 375 11.94 -6.20 -8.17
CA VAL A 375 12.77 -6.62 -9.30
C VAL A 375 13.12 -8.09 -9.08
N ARG A 376 12.74 -8.96 -10.01
CA ARG A 376 13.03 -10.40 -9.92
C ARG A 376 14.28 -10.77 -10.70
N VAL A 377 15.14 -11.58 -10.07
CA VAL A 377 16.37 -12.15 -10.64
C VAL A 377 16.55 -13.57 -10.13
N HIS A 378 17.28 -14.41 -10.87
CA HIS A 378 17.63 -15.74 -10.39
C HIS A 378 18.97 -15.73 -9.63
N ALA A 379 19.12 -16.65 -8.68
CA ALA A 379 20.29 -16.78 -7.81
C ALA A 379 21.60 -17.09 -8.56
N ASP A 380 21.51 -17.67 -9.75
CA ASP A 380 22.63 -17.98 -10.65
C ASP A 380 22.93 -16.86 -11.66
N GLU A 381 22.06 -15.85 -11.78
CA GLU A 381 22.30 -14.73 -12.67
C GLU A 381 23.38 -13.79 -12.15
N VAL A 382 24.26 -13.35 -13.06
CA VAL A 382 25.13 -12.21 -12.78
C VAL A 382 24.35 -10.93 -13.04
N PHE A 383 23.99 -10.23 -11.97
CA PHE A 383 23.33 -8.93 -12.04
C PHE A 383 24.11 -7.86 -11.27
N ARG A 384 23.81 -6.60 -11.59
CA ARG A 384 24.35 -5.43 -10.90
C ARG A 384 23.25 -4.45 -10.56
N VAL A 385 23.43 -3.75 -9.45
CA VAL A 385 22.60 -2.63 -9.00
C VAL A 385 23.47 -1.38 -9.04
N ARG A 386 22.99 -0.32 -9.67
CA ARG A 386 23.74 0.93 -9.87
C ARG A 386 22.83 2.13 -9.76
N LEU A 387 23.42 3.31 -9.62
CA LEU A 387 22.69 4.56 -9.74
C LEU A 387 22.54 4.96 -11.22
N ALA A 388 21.40 5.57 -11.57
CA ALA A 388 21.15 6.11 -12.91
C ALA A 388 21.99 7.36 -13.18
N ASN A 389 22.18 8.20 -12.15
CA ASN A 389 22.91 9.47 -12.21
C ASN A 389 24.14 9.44 -11.27
N PRO A 390 25.14 8.57 -11.48
CA PRO A 390 26.31 8.51 -10.59
C PRO A 390 27.27 9.65 -10.94
N ALA A 391 27.16 10.78 -10.26
CA ALA A 391 28.09 11.90 -10.46
C ALA A 391 28.67 12.36 -9.12
N GLY A 392 29.89 11.90 -8.83
CA GLY A 392 30.75 12.39 -7.75
C GLY A 392 30.26 12.03 -6.33
N GLY A 393 31.12 11.42 -5.54
CA GLY A 393 30.84 11.13 -4.12
C GLY A 393 31.06 9.67 -3.72
N THR A 394 31.04 9.43 -2.41
CA THR A 394 31.16 8.10 -1.84
C THR A 394 29.77 7.46 -1.73
N VAL A 395 29.61 6.28 -2.34
CA VAL A 395 28.34 5.54 -2.35
C VAL A 395 28.41 4.37 -1.36
N ARG A 396 27.39 4.24 -0.51
CA ARG A 396 27.23 3.16 0.46
C ARG A 396 25.87 2.48 0.23
N TRP A 397 25.90 1.16 0.03
CA TRP A 397 24.69 0.36 -0.22
C TRP A 397 24.24 -0.33 1.04
N PHE A 398 22.96 -0.22 1.33
CA PHE A 398 22.35 -0.83 2.50
C PHE A 398 21.21 -1.76 2.11
N ALA A 399 21.11 -2.86 2.86
CA ALA A 399 20.01 -3.80 2.82
C ALA A 399 19.20 -3.71 4.12
N GLN A 400 17.87 -3.77 4.04
CA GLN A 400 17.04 -3.99 5.21
C GLN A 400 17.06 -5.48 5.56
N VAL A 401 17.42 -5.80 6.80
CA VAL A 401 17.32 -7.16 7.34
C VAL A 401 16.39 -7.17 8.56
N PRO A 402 15.68 -8.28 8.83
CA PRO A 402 14.89 -8.42 10.05
C PRO A 402 15.77 -8.26 11.30
N ALA A 403 15.27 -7.57 12.32
CA ALA A 403 15.97 -7.44 13.60
C ALA A 403 15.85 -8.70 14.48
N ALA A 404 14.85 -9.56 14.23
CA ALA A 404 14.62 -10.82 14.89
C ALA A 404 14.02 -11.84 13.91
N ALA A 405 14.19 -13.13 14.19
CA ALA A 405 13.67 -14.20 13.34
C ALA A 405 12.15 -14.41 13.52
N ALA A 406 11.56 -13.98 14.64
CA ALA A 406 10.13 -14.01 14.88
C ALA A 406 9.60 -12.81 15.71
N PHE A 407 8.31 -12.49 15.53
CA PHE A 407 7.62 -11.36 16.19
C PHE A 407 6.21 -11.70 16.67
N ASN A 408 5.88 -11.34 17.93
CA ASN A 408 4.55 -11.52 18.54
C ASN A 408 3.82 -10.18 18.69
N VAL A 409 3.06 -9.79 17.66
CA VAL A 409 2.39 -8.49 17.61
C VAL A 409 1.13 -8.37 18.49
N PHE A 410 0.61 -9.49 19.01
CA PHE A 410 -0.61 -9.50 19.83
C PHE A 410 -0.33 -9.52 21.33
N GLY A 411 0.85 -9.98 21.77
CA GLY A 411 1.19 -10.03 23.21
C GLY A 411 0.36 -11.01 24.04
N ASN A 412 -0.52 -11.78 23.40
CA ASN A 412 -1.45 -12.71 24.06
C ASN A 412 -0.84 -14.10 24.33
N GLY A 413 0.45 -14.28 24.02
CA GLY A 413 1.07 -15.61 23.97
C GLY A 413 0.45 -16.56 22.93
N PHE A 414 -0.31 -16.06 21.95
CA PHE A 414 -0.82 -16.89 20.86
C PHE A 414 0.34 -17.33 19.97
N GLY A 415 0.77 -18.59 20.09
CA GLY A 415 1.77 -19.16 19.18
C GLY A 415 2.76 -20.09 19.85
N PHE A 416 3.86 -20.32 19.14
CA PHE A 416 4.89 -21.29 19.52
C PHE A 416 6.22 -20.63 19.97
N ALA A 417 6.39 -19.31 19.85
CA ALA A 417 7.57 -18.60 20.36
C ALA A 417 7.26 -17.81 21.64
N GLU A 418 8.05 -18.07 22.68
CA GLU A 418 8.02 -17.35 23.95
C GLU A 418 8.96 -16.13 23.89
N GLY A 419 8.55 -14.98 24.43
CA GLY A 419 9.39 -13.77 24.51
C GLY A 419 9.68 -13.02 23.20
N ALA A 420 9.03 -13.38 22.09
CA ALA A 420 9.26 -12.71 20.80
C ALA A 420 8.88 -11.21 20.82
N PRO A 421 9.67 -10.30 20.22
CA PRO A 421 9.38 -8.87 20.22
C PRO A 421 8.04 -8.53 19.56
N ARG A 422 7.37 -7.49 20.07
CA ARG A 422 6.07 -7.02 19.54
C ARG A 422 6.18 -6.15 18.29
N TRP A 423 7.29 -5.45 18.14
CA TRP A 423 7.49 -4.45 17.09
C TRP A 423 8.30 -5.04 15.96
N VAL A 424 7.69 -5.17 14.78
CA VAL A 424 8.32 -5.77 13.60
C VAL A 424 9.35 -4.80 13.04
N ARG A 425 10.57 -4.89 13.56
CA ARG A 425 11.67 -3.97 13.26
C ARG A 425 12.57 -4.52 12.16
N ARG A 426 12.92 -3.67 11.20
CA ARG A 426 14.03 -3.90 10.28
C ARG A 426 15.22 -3.04 10.68
N GLN A 427 16.41 -3.51 10.34
CA GLN A 427 17.64 -2.77 10.59
C GLN A 427 18.48 -2.66 9.32
N PRO A 428 19.16 -1.52 9.12
CA PRO A 428 20.06 -1.33 8.00
C PRO A 428 21.32 -2.20 8.18
N ARG A 429 21.71 -2.90 7.11
CA ARG A 429 23.01 -3.59 7.00
C ARG A 429 23.76 -3.05 5.80
N LEU A 430 24.96 -2.53 6.03
CA LEU A 430 25.87 -2.16 4.93
C LEU A 430 26.27 -3.43 4.18
N VAL A 431 26.04 -3.47 2.87
CA VAL A 431 26.34 -4.63 2.01
C VAL A 431 27.47 -4.36 1.02
N ALA A 432 27.64 -3.12 0.57
CA ALA A 432 28.73 -2.75 -0.33
C ALA A 432 29.05 -1.25 -0.26
N THR A 433 30.22 -0.88 -0.78
CA THR A 433 30.61 0.51 -1.04
C THR A 433 31.08 0.64 -2.48
N GLY A 434 30.78 1.77 -3.13
CA GLY A 434 31.12 2.02 -4.53
C GLY A 434 29.89 2.26 -5.41
N SER A 435 30.10 2.74 -6.63
CA SER A 435 29.03 3.16 -7.54
C SER A 435 28.18 2.01 -8.10
N VAL A 436 28.62 0.76 -7.91
CA VAL A 436 27.95 -0.45 -8.38
C VAL A 436 28.00 -1.51 -7.27
N LEU A 437 26.85 -2.14 -7.01
CA LEU A 437 26.68 -3.33 -6.18
C LEU A 437 26.48 -4.54 -7.09
N PHE A 438 27.21 -5.62 -6.88
CA PHE A 438 27.11 -6.86 -7.67
C PHE A 438 26.33 -7.93 -6.91
N SER A 439 25.81 -8.93 -7.64
CA SER A 439 25.07 -10.05 -7.05
C SER A 439 25.80 -10.75 -5.89
N ARG A 440 27.12 -10.92 -5.97
CA ARG A 440 27.95 -11.51 -4.90
C ARG A 440 27.91 -10.75 -3.58
N ASP A 441 27.70 -9.43 -3.61
CA ASP A 441 27.73 -8.57 -2.42
C ASP A 441 26.47 -8.78 -1.56
N LEU A 442 25.43 -9.41 -2.12
CA LEU A 442 24.17 -9.71 -1.43
C LEU A 442 24.18 -11.06 -0.70
N ALA A 443 25.22 -11.88 -0.85
CA ALA A 443 25.32 -13.17 -0.18
C ALA A 443 25.05 -13.13 1.35
N PRO A 444 25.46 -12.07 2.12
CA PRO A 444 25.21 -12.02 3.56
C PRO A 444 23.76 -11.73 3.98
N VAL A 445 22.88 -11.40 3.03
CA VAL A 445 21.47 -11.00 3.29
C VAL A 445 20.45 -11.87 2.55
N LEU A 446 20.93 -12.92 1.88
CA LEU A 446 20.11 -13.95 1.25
C LEU A 446 20.25 -15.26 2.04
N ASP A 447 19.40 -16.23 1.71
CA ASP A 447 19.55 -17.59 2.22
C ASP A 447 20.94 -18.15 1.84
N PRO A 448 21.72 -18.68 2.80
CA PRO A 448 23.10 -19.08 2.54
C PRO A 448 23.22 -20.34 1.67
N GLU A 449 22.22 -21.22 1.68
CA GLU A 449 22.24 -22.48 0.94
C GLU A 449 21.75 -22.28 -0.50
N LEU A 450 20.60 -21.62 -0.65
CA LEU A 450 19.94 -21.41 -1.92
C LEU A 450 20.32 -20.11 -2.63
N ARG A 451 20.96 -19.18 -1.92
CA ARG A 451 21.26 -17.81 -2.40
C ARG A 451 20.00 -17.10 -2.92
N SER A 452 18.88 -17.30 -2.23
CA SER A 452 17.55 -16.78 -2.60
C SER A 452 16.91 -15.99 -1.46
N GLY A 453 15.86 -15.23 -1.75
CA GLY A 453 15.11 -14.42 -0.80
C GLY A 453 14.75 -13.02 -1.28
N SER A 454 14.04 -12.28 -0.44
CA SER A 454 13.67 -10.87 -0.67
C SER A 454 14.59 -9.94 0.10
N VAL A 455 15.18 -8.96 -0.58
CA VAL A 455 15.99 -7.91 0.06
C VAL A 455 15.55 -6.52 -0.38
N PHE A 456 15.39 -5.58 0.56
CA PHE A 456 15.14 -4.17 0.25
C PHE A 456 16.45 -3.42 0.29
N LEU A 457 16.79 -2.74 -0.81
CA LEU A 457 18.07 -2.08 -1.03
C LEU A 457 17.89 -0.58 -1.22
N TRP A 458 18.79 0.21 -0.66
CA TRP A 458 18.95 1.63 -1.01
C TRP A 458 20.42 2.03 -1.02
N ALA A 459 20.71 3.17 -1.64
CA ALA A 459 22.02 3.78 -1.62
C ALA A 459 22.00 5.08 -0.80
N GLU A 460 23.05 5.30 -0.02
CA GLU A 460 23.45 6.61 0.47
C GLU A 460 24.59 7.15 -0.38
N VAL A 461 24.54 8.43 -0.71
CA VAL A 461 25.55 9.12 -1.51
C VAL A 461 26.03 10.34 -0.74
N ASP A 462 27.27 10.33 -0.28
CA ASP A 462 27.92 11.48 0.33
C ASP A 462 28.64 12.27 -0.78
N ARG A 463 28.17 13.50 -1.06
CA ARG A 463 28.66 14.37 -2.13
C ARG A 463 28.75 15.80 -1.63
N ASP A 464 29.90 16.45 -1.84
CA ASP A 464 30.11 17.87 -1.52
C ASP A 464 29.78 18.23 -0.04
N GLY A 465 29.97 17.28 0.88
CA GLY A 465 29.64 17.43 2.30
C GLY A 465 28.17 17.16 2.65
N GLU A 466 27.32 16.91 1.65
CA GLU A 466 25.90 16.59 1.82
C GLU A 466 25.63 15.09 1.65
N ARG A 467 24.67 14.56 2.41
CA ARG A 467 24.23 13.17 2.29
C ARG A 467 22.89 13.07 1.58
N TRP A 468 22.83 12.21 0.58
CA TRP A 468 21.64 11.94 -0.23
C TRP A 468 21.24 10.47 -0.11
N ARG A 469 19.94 10.18 -0.22
CA ARG A 469 19.40 8.80 -0.27
C ARG A 469 18.64 8.55 -1.56
N SER A 470 18.78 7.35 -2.11
CA SER A 470 17.91 6.86 -3.18
C SER A 470 16.55 6.42 -2.65
N ASP A 471 15.58 6.21 -3.54
CA ASP A 471 14.43 5.36 -3.22
C ASP A 471 14.88 3.93 -2.84
N GLU A 472 14.02 3.21 -2.11
CA GLU A 472 14.23 1.81 -1.74
C GLU A 472 13.68 0.88 -2.83
N VAL A 473 14.46 -0.13 -3.24
CA VAL A 473 14.06 -1.14 -4.23
C VAL A 473 14.02 -2.52 -3.58
N CYS A 474 12.92 -3.25 -3.76
CA CYS A 474 12.84 -4.65 -3.37
C CYS A 474 13.40 -5.54 -4.50
N LEU A 475 14.42 -6.35 -4.19
CA LEU A 475 14.96 -7.38 -5.06
C LEU A 475 14.49 -8.74 -4.55
N ALA A 476 13.80 -9.50 -5.40
CA ALA A 476 13.39 -10.88 -5.11
C ALA A 476 14.28 -11.84 -5.90
N VAL A 477 15.16 -12.53 -5.18
CA VAL A 477 16.10 -13.51 -5.74
C VAL A 477 15.47 -14.89 -5.61
N ARG A 478 15.22 -15.54 -6.74
CA ARG A 478 14.64 -16.89 -6.79
C ARG A 478 15.69 -17.94 -7.08
N VAL A 479 15.42 -19.19 -6.72
CA VAL A 479 16.27 -20.31 -7.09
C VAL A 479 16.27 -20.52 -8.61
N ALA A 480 17.45 -20.81 -9.16
CA ALA A 480 17.63 -21.11 -10.58
C ALA A 480 16.83 -22.35 -11.01
N GLY A 481 16.24 -22.33 -12.21
CA GLY A 481 15.51 -23.46 -12.77
C GLY A 481 14.18 -23.83 -12.09
N MET A 482 13.78 -23.15 -11.01
CA MET A 482 12.47 -23.32 -10.39
C MET A 482 11.41 -22.46 -11.09
N THR A 483 10.18 -22.96 -11.12
CA THR A 483 9.02 -22.22 -11.62
C THR A 483 7.87 -22.28 -10.61
N GLY A 484 6.70 -21.74 -10.98
CA GLY A 484 5.47 -21.95 -10.22
C GLY A 484 5.55 -21.58 -8.73
N PHE A 485 4.83 -22.37 -7.93
CA PHE A 485 4.64 -22.11 -6.51
C PHE A 485 5.95 -22.18 -5.71
N ARG A 486 6.83 -23.13 -6.05
CA ARG A 486 8.11 -23.32 -5.36
C ARG A 486 9.07 -22.15 -5.60
N ALA A 487 9.16 -21.65 -6.83
CA ALA A 487 9.93 -20.45 -7.13
C ALA A 487 9.41 -19.26 -6.31
N ALA A 488 8.10 -19.07 -6.24
CA ALA A 488 7.50 -18.01 -5.44
C ALA A 488 7.83 -18.13 -3.95
N LEU A 489 7.83 -19.34 -3.38
CA LEU A 489 8.24 -19.56 -1.99
C LEU A 489 9.71 -19.21 -1.74
N SER A 490 10.63 -19.45 -2.69
CA SER A 490 12.05 -19.06 -2.52
C SER A 490 12.25 -17.55 -2.39
N GLU A 491 11.41 -16.75 -3.06
CA GLU A 491 11.47 -15.29 -2.99
C GLU A 491 11.13 -14.77 -1.59
N LEU A 492 10.48 -15.59 -0.75
CA LEU A 492 10.05 -15.22 0.60
C LEU A 492 11.12 -15.48 1.66
N PHE A 493 12.25 -16.09 1.28
CA PHE A 493 13.35 -16.33 2.21
C PHE A 493 13.95 -15.01 2.70
N GLY A 494 14.44 -15.00 3.94
CA GLY A 494 14.89 -13.78 4.63
C GLY A 494 13.78 -12.95 5.30
N ARG A 495 12.50 -13.37 5.23
CA ARG A 495 11.39 -12.74 5.97
C ARG A 495 11.20 -13.42 7.34
N PRO A 496 10.86 -12.69 8.43
CA PRO A 496 10.70 -13.28 9.77
C PRO A 496 9.32 -13.89 10.01
N TYR A 497 9.16 -14.82 10.96
CA TYR A 497 7.86 -15.41 11.28
C TYR A 497 7.03 -14.47 12.17
N VAL A 498 5.80 -14.14 11.77
CA VAL A 498 4.95 -13.18 12.53
C VAL A 498 3.64 -13.81 12.96
N PHE A 499 3.40 -13.85 14.28
CA PHE A 499 2.21 -14.47 14.86
C PHE A 499 0.94 -13.69 14.53
N GLY A 500 -0.07 -14.35 13.96
CA GLY A 500 -1.39 -13.77 13.67
C GLY A 500 -1.36 -12.65 12.62
N ALA A 501 -0.33 -12.61 11.76
CA ALA A 501 -0.13 -11.54 10.78
C ALA A 501 -1.25 -11.38 9.75
N ALA A 502 -2.16 -12.35 9.59
CA ALA A 502 -3.39 -12.18 8.79
C ALA A 502 -4.28 -11.02 9.30
N LEU A 503 -4.15 -10.67 10.59
CA LEU A 503 -4.82 -9.53 11.20
C LEU A 503 -4.02 -8.22 11.10
N LEU A 504 -2.75 -8.27 10.69
CA LEU A 504 -1.98 -7.09 10.32
C LEU A 504 -2.41 -6.68 8.91
N ARG A 505 -3.21 -5.62 8.80
CA ARG A 505 -3.65 -5.11 7.50
C ARG A 505 -3.42 -3.61 7.38
N GLN A 506 -2.80 -3.21 6.27
CA GLN A 506 -2.67 -1.81 5.87
C GLN A 506 -3.21 -1.68 4.46
N ASP A 507 -4.24 -0.84 4.27
CA ASP A 507 -4.86 -0.58 2.96
C ASP A 507 -5.27 -1.86 2.19
N GLY A 508 -5.68 -2.91 2.93
CA GLY A 508 -6.08 -4.21 2.39
C GLY A 508 -4.97 -5.26 2.23
N ARG A 509 -3.69 -4.86 2.29
CA ARG A 509 -2.49 -5.72 2.26
C ARG A 509 -2.31 -6.45 3.59
N SER A 510 -1.63 -7.60 3.62
CA SER A 510 -1.30 -8.33 4.86
C SER A 510 0.20 -8.45 5.15
N GLY A 511 0.59 -9.05 6.28
CA GLY A 511 2.00 -9.21 6.71
C GLY A 511 3.01 -9.56 5.60
N PRO A 512 2.76 -10.58 4.75
CA PRO A 512 3.64 -10.88 3.63
C PRO A 512 3.66 -9.83 2.51
N ASP A 513 2.53 -9.23 2.17
CA ASP A 513 2.46 -8.13 1.17
C ASP A 513 3.21 -6.87 1.64
N LEU A 514 3.31 -6.69 2.96
CA LEU A 514 4.12 -5.64 3.61
C LEU A 514 5.60 -6.03 3.73
N ALA A 515 5.96 -7.23 3.23
CA ALA A 515 7.25 -7.89 3.34
C ALA A 515 7.76 -8.05 4.77
N THR A 516 6.84 -8.11 5.73
CA THR A 516 7.15 -8.26 7.17
C THR A 516 7.20 -9.70 7.64
N GLY A 517 6.92 -10.64 6.73
CA GLY A 517 6.76 -12.05 7.04
C GLY A 517 5.49 -12.33 7.84
N ALA A 518 5.10 -13.59 7.96
CA ALA A 518 3.80 -13.97 8.49
C ALA A 518 3.80 -15.41 9.02
N ASP A 519 2.66 -15.89 9.53
CA ASP A 519 2.54 -17.26 9.99
C ASP A 519 2.69 -18.28 8.84
N CYS A 520 2.73 -19.57 9.15
CA CYS A 520 2.99 -20.61 8.16
C CYS A 520 1.91 -20.70 7.07
N ALA A 521 0.64 -20.43 7.40
CA ALA A 521 -0.41 -20.45 6.40
C ALA A 521 -0.29 -19.24 5.47
N THR A 522 -0.06 -18.07 6.05
CA THR A 522 0.15 -16.83 5.29
C THR A 522 1.43 -16.89 4.45
N PHE A 523 2.53 -17.48 4.92
CA PHE A 523 3.70 -17.76 4.08
C PHE A 523 3.35 -18.55 2.81
N LEU A 524 2.53 -19.61 2.96
CA LEU A 524 2.08 -20.44 1.85
C LEU A 524 1.07 -19.73 0.94
N ILE A 525 0.14 -19.00 1.53
CA ILE A 525 -0.84 -18.16 0.82
C ILE A 525 -0.11 -17.09 0.00
N ASP A 526 0.97 -16.50 0.54
CA ASP A 526 1.78 -15.52 -0.18
C ASP A 526 2.41 -16.12 -1.43
N GLY A 527 3.00 -17.31 -1.32
CA GLY A 527 3.51 -18.04 -2.48
C GLY A 527 2.43 -18.33 -3.54
N LEU A 528 1.23 -18.74 -3.11
CA LEU A 528 0.09 -18.97 -4.02
C LEU A 528 -0.34 -17.66 -4.71
N ARG A 529 -0.40 -16.56 -3.95
CA ARG A 529 -0.76 -15.23 -4.47
C ARG A 529 0.29 -14.69 -5.43
N HIS A 530 1.58 -14.95 -5.19
CA HIS A 530 2.67 -14.58 -6.09
C HIS A 530 2.60 -15.25 -7.46
N VAL A 531 2.02 -16.46 -7.55
CA VAL A 531 1.76 -17.13 -8.84
C VAL A 531 0.37 -16.83 -9.44
N GLY A 532 -0.34 -15.89 -8.81
CA GLY A 532 -1.61 -15.33 -9.26
C GLY A 532 -2.86 -15.91 -8.60
N TRP A 533 -2.75 -16.88 -7.69
CA TRP A 533 -3.93 -17.45 -7.03
C TRP A 533 -4.56 -16.49 -6.04
N ARG A 534 -5.89 -16.52 -5.93
CA ARG A 534 -6.65 -15.57 -5.11
C ARG A 534 -7.15 -16.26 -3.86
N VAL A 535 -6.27 -16.34 -2.87
CA VAL A 535 -6.54 -16.98 -1.58
C VAL A 535 -6.67 -15.92 -0.47
N PRO A 536 -7.73 -15.95 0.35
CA PRO A 536 -7.84 -15.06 1.49
C PRO A 536 -6.75 -15.33 2.53
N TRP A 537 -6.18 -14.26 3.09
CA TRP A 537 -5.27 -14.35 4.24
C TRP A 537 -5.97 -14.97 5.44
N THR A 538 -5.44 -16.07 5.96
CA THR A 538 -6.09 -16.83 7.03
C THR A 538 -5.12 -17.74 7.77
N ASP A 539 -5.56 -18.33 8.88
CA ASP A 539 -4.78 -19.26 9.70
C ASP A 539 -4.73 -20.69 9.08
N PRO A 540 -3.84 -21.58 9.54
CA PRO A 540 -3.71 -22.95 9.03
C PRO A 540 -5.01 -23.75 8.97
N ALA A 541 -5.86 -23.66 10.00
CA ALA A 541 -7.09 -24.44 10.06
C ALA A 541 -8.10 -23.94 9.03
N CYS A 542 -8.21 -22.62 8.85
CA CYS A 542 -9.06 -22.03 7.83
C CYS A 542 -8.50 -22.22 6.42
N PHE A 543 -7.18 -22.11 6.23
CA PHE A 543 -6.52 -22.32 4.94
C PHE A 543 -6.76 -23.73 4.40
N SER A 544 -6.77 -24.73 5.29
CA SER A 544 -7.05 -26.12 4.93
C SER A 544 -8.40 -26.35 4.24
N ARG A 545 -9.38 -25.44 4.42
CA ARG A 545 -10.72 -25.51 3.79
C ARG A 545 -10.69 -25.14 2.31
N PHE A 546 -9.63 -24.48 1.85
CA PHE A 546 -9.39 -24.16 0.44
C PHE A 546 -8.61 -25.26 -0.29
N LEU A 547 -8.21 -26.32 0.43
CA LEU A 547 -7.39 -27.40 -0.11
C LEU A 547 -8.18 -28.70 -0.21
N GLU A 548 -7.81 -29.52 -1.18
CA GLU A 548 -8.40 -30.85 -1.35
C GLU A 548 -7.58 -31.90 -0.59
N PRO A 549 -8.23 -32.79 0.18
CA PRO A 549 -7.56 -33.99 0.68
C PRO A 549 -7.19 -34.90 -0.48
N LEU A 550 -5.95 -35.38 -0.53
CA LEU A 550 -5.60 -36.48 -1.43
C LEU A 550 -6.29 -37.76 -0.95
N ALA A 551 -6.93 -38.50 -1.87
CA ALA A 551 -7.84 -39.63 -1.58
C ALA A 551 -7.15 -40.89 -0.98
N VAL A 552 -5.93 -40.77 -0.47
CA VAL A 552 -5.23 -41.84 0.21
C VAL A 552 -5.14 -41.43 1.68
N GLY A 553 -5.80 -42.20 2.57
CA GLY A 553 -5.77 -41.99 4.01
C GLY A 553 -4.35 -41.72 4.48
N GLY A 554 -4.16 -40.64 5.24
CA GLY A 554 -2.85 -40.07 5.53
C GLY A 554 -1.82 -41.09 6.02
N LEU A 555 -0.55 -40.72 5.85
CA LEU A 555 0.63 -41.38 6.41
C LEU A 555 0.58 -41.36 7.96
N SER A 556 -0.35 -42.10 8.54
CA SER A 556 -0.41 -42.43 9.95
C SER A 556 0.50 -43.63 10.19
N ARG A 557 1.30 -43.60 11.26
CA ARG A 557 2.02 -44.80 11.75
C ARG A 557 1.11 -46.02 11.93
N ALA A 558 -0.22 -45.83 12.00
CA ALA A 558 -1.22 -46.88 12.23
C ALA A 558 -1.92 -47.42 10.95
N SER A 559 -1.66 -46.89 9.75
CA SER A 559 -2.25 -47.41 8.50
C SER A 559 -1.17 -47.69 7.46
N GLY A 560 -0.92 -48.97 7.20
CA GLY A 560 0.18 -49.51 6.40
C GLY A 560 0.54 -48.71 5.14
N HIS A 561 1.83 -48.47 5.00
CA HIS A 561 2.48 -47.67 3.97
C HIS A 561 2.06 -48.07 2.55
N ARG A 562 1.22 -47.25 1.91
CA ARG A 562 1.17 -47.19 0.44
C ARG A 562 1.77 -45.86 -0.01
N PRO A 563 2.85 -45.88 -0.81
CA PRO A 563 3.40 -44.69 -1.44
C PRO A 563 2.33 -43.85 -2.14
N ILE A 564 2.35 -42.53 -1.91
CA ILE A 564 1.49 -41.59 -2.63
C ILE A 564 2.22 -41.24 -3.92
N ARG A 565 1.62 -41.59 -5.07
CA ARG A 565 2.16 -41.20 -6.37
C ARG A 565 1.96 -39.72 -6.62
N LEU A 566 3.05 -39.02 -6.90
CA LEU A 566 3.06 -37.59 -7.22
C LEU A 566 3.54 -37.38 -8.65
N SER A 567 2.93 -36.43 -9.36
CA SER A 567 3.50 -35.91 -10.60
C SER A 567 4.35 -34.66 -10.30
N PRO A 568 5.35 -34.33 -11.16
CA PRO A 568 6.07 -33.06 -11.06
C PRO A 568 5.14 -31.83 -11.09
N ALA A 569 4.03 -31.91 -11.83
CA ALA A 569 3.03 -30.83 -11.90
C ALA A 569 2.29 -30.64 -10.55
N ASP A 570 2.06 -31.70 -9.78
CA ASP A 570 1.44 -31.59 -8.46
C ASP A 570 2.36 -30.85 -7.47
N LEU A 571 3.68 -31.12 -7.52
CA LEU A 571 4.68 -30.44 -6.70
C LEU A 571 4.76 -28.94 -7.04
N GLU A 572 4.77 -28.59 -8.33
CA GLU A 572 4.83 -27.19 -8.78
C GLU A 572 3.50 -26.43 -8.56
N ALA A 573 2.36 -27.13 -8.51
CA ALA A 573 1.05 -26.54 -8.27
C ALA A 573 0.75 -26.31 -6.77
N GLY A 574 1.33 -27.13 -5.89
CA GLY A 574 1.24 -26.97 -4.43
C GLY A 574 0.68 -28.19 -3.71
N LEU A 575 1.57 -28.88 -3.00
CA LEU A 575 1.25 -29.96 -2.05
C LEU A 575 1.55 -29.50 -0.63
N PHE A 576 0.63 -29.76 0.30
CA PHE A 576 0.65 -29.19 1.64
C PHE A 576 0.54 -30.26 2.73
N LEU A 577 1.41 -30.15 3.73
CA LEU A 577 1.38 -30.93 4.95
C LEU A 577 0.58 -30.17 6.01
N HIS A 578 -0.59 -30.69 6.38
CA HIS A 578 -1.42 -30.13 7.43
C HIS A 578 -1.13 -30.79 8.79
N LEU A 579 -0.56 -30.01 9.70
CA LEU A 579 0.01 -30.45 10.97
C LEU A 579 -0.79 -29.95 12.18
N GLY A 580 -2.05 -29.53 11.96
CA GLY A 580 -2.95 -28.99 12.97
C GLY A 580 -2.90 -27.47 12.98
N ARG A 581 -2.14 -26.88 13.92
CA ARG A 581 -1.91 -25.43 14.02
C ARG A 581 -0.70 -24.95 13.19
N HIS A 582 -0.15 -25.82 12.35
CA HIS A 582 1.01 -25.55 11.50
C HIS A 582 0.80 -26.17 10.11
N MET A 583 1.41 -25.58 9.07
CA MET A 583 1.41 -26.09 7.71
C MET A 583 2.79 -25.92 7.06
N ALA A 584 3.08 -26.80 6.10
CA ALA A 584 4.28 -26.74 5.27
C ALA A 584 3.91 -27.10 3.83
N ALA A 585 4.73 -26.66 2.86
CA ALA A 585 4.63 -27.10 1.48
C ALA A 585 5.70 -28.17 1.20
N VAL A 586 5.35 -29.19 0.41
CA VAL A 586 6.36 -30.10 -0.12
C VAL A 586 7.27 -29.32 -1.04
N TRP A 587 8.58 -29.37 -0.77
CA TRP A 587 9.61 -28.66 -1.50
C TRP A 587 10.31 -29.54 -2.51
N GLU A 588 10.63 -30.79 -2.20
CA GLU A 588 11.36 -31.66 -3.12
C GLU A 588 10.97 -33.11 -2.87
N ASP A 589 10.68 -33.83 -3.95
CA ASP A 589 10.44 -35.27 -4.01
C ASP A 589 11.76 -35.96 -4.35
N ARG A 590 12.33 -36.65 -3.37
CA ARG A 590 13.64 -37.27 -3.41
C ARG A 590 13.53 -38.73 -3.87
N PRO A 591 14.65 -39.34 -4.32
CA PRO A 591 14.62 -40.73 -4.78
C PRO A 591 14.07 -41.70 -3.71
N PRO A 592 13.11 -42.59 -4.06
CA PRO A 592 12.55 -42.79 -5.39
C PRO A 592 11.47 -41.76 -5.77
N VAL A 593 11.72 -40.99 -6.84
CA VAL A 593 10.82 -39.95 -7.34
C VAL A 593 9.43 -40.52 -7.64
N GLY A 594 8.39 -39.76 -7.27
CA GLY A 594 6.99 -40.11 -7.41
C GLY A 594 6.47 -40.94 -6.24
N SER A 595 7.15 -40.94 -5.09
CA SER A 595 6.76 -41.69 -3.89
C SER A 595 7.06 -40.87 -2.63
N LEU A 596 6.08 -40.07 -2.18
CA LEU A 596 6.28 -39.21 -1.02
C LEU A 596 6.57 -40.01 0.27
N ASP A 597 7.70 -39.73 0.93
CA ASP A 597 8.19 -40.35 2.16
C ASP A 597 8.80 -39.34 3.18
N PRO A 598 9.14 -39.75 4.41
CA PRO A 598 9.68 -38.84 5.43
C PRO A 598 11.07 -38.23 5.14
N GLY A 599 11.78 -38.71 4.13
CA GLY A 599 13.08 -38.20 3.65
C GLY A 599 12.97 -37.02 2.67
N ASP A 600 11.79 -36.82 2.08
CA ASP A 600 11.48 -35.67 1.23
C ASP A 600 11.59 -34.35 1.98
N LEU A 601 11.76 -33.27 1.22
CA LEU A 601 11.91 -31.94 1.79
C LEU A 601 10.59 -31.17 1.79
N ALA A 602 10.39 -30.37 2.83
CA ALA A 602 9.28 -29.45 2.94
C ALA A 602 9.77 -28.06 3.34
N ALA A 603 9.24 -27.05 2.65
CA ALA A 603 9.42 -25.65 2.98
C ALA A 603 8.37 -25.22 4.01
N HIS A 604 8.81 -24.57 5.08
CA HIS A 604 7.93 -24.01 6.09
C HIS A 604 8.54 -22.78 6.73
N GLN A 605 7.72 -22.06 7.48
CA GLN A 605 8.15 -20.98 8.35
C GLN A 605 7.52 -21.22 9.71
N LEU A 606 8.31 -21.39 10.78
CA LEU A 606 7.81 -21.57 12.14
C LEU A 606 8.90 -21.13 13.12
N GLU A 607 8.60 -20.16 13.99
CA GLU A 607 9.52 -19.62 15.04
C GLU A 607 10.80 -18.93 14.54
N ASP A 608 11.25 -19.22 13.32
CA ASP A 608 12.45 -18.68 12.68
C ASP A 608 12.17 -18.16 11.25
N LEU A 609 13.24 -17.72 10.57
CA LEU A 609 13.24 -17.50 9.13
C LEU A 609 12.79 -18.77 8.37
N PRO A 610 12.22 -18.65 7.16
CA PRO A 610 11.83 -19.78 6.32
C PRO A 610 12.95 -20.79 6.16
N GLN A 611 12.61 -22.07 6.21
CA GLN A 611 13.56 -23.17 6.13
C GLN A 611 13.01 -24.29 5.23
N ILE A 612 13.93 -25.07 4.69
CA ILE A 612 13.64 -26.35 4.05
C ILE A 612 14.17 -27.45 4.95
N VAL A 613 13.30 -28.37 5.33
CA VAL A 613 13.65 -29.46 6.25
C VAL A 613 13.07 -30.79 5.77
N PRO A 614 13.65 -31.93 6.17
CA PRO A 614 13.04 -33.24 5.93
C PRO A 614 11.65 -33.33 6.57
N ILE A 615 10.69 -33.97 5.87
CA ILE A 615 9.32 -34.20 6.38
C ILE A 615 9.35 -34.91 7.73
N SER A 616 10.27 -35.86 7.92
CA SER A 616 10.52 -36.57 9.18
C SER A 616 10.72 -35.62 10.36
N LYS A 617 11.45 -34.51 10.20
CA LYS A 617 11.67 -33.48 11.23
C LYS A 617 10.36 -32.79 11.60
N LEU A 618 9.48 -32.52 10.63
CA LEU A 618 8.18 -31.87 10.87
C LEU A 618 7.18 -32.81 11.56
N VAL A 619 7.20 -34.11 11.26
CA VAL A 619 6.18 -35.05 11.77
C VAL A 619 6.60 -35.81 13.03
N GLN A 620 7.86 -35.74 13.44
CA GLN A 620 8.45 -36.53 14.54
C GLN A 620 7.59 -36.58 15.82
N ASN A 621 7.00 -35.43 16.22
CA ASN A 621 6.19 -35.30 17.45
C ASN A 621 4.68 -35.24 17.18
N ARG A 622 4.21 -35.58 15.97
CA ARG A 622 2.82 -35.41 15.53
C ARG A 622 2.20 -36.75 15.15
N LYS A 623 1.32 -37.27 16.01
CA LYS A 623 0.64 -38.58 15.82
C LYS A 623 -0.35 -38.61 14.64
N LYS A 624 -0.84 -37.45 14.18
CA LYS A 624 -1.79 -37.31 13.07
C LYS A 624 -1.43 -36.09 12.23
N TRP A 625 -1.34 -36.29 10.92
CA TRP A 625 -1.16 -35.23 9.93
C TRP A 625 -1.86 -35.64 8.63
N ARG A 626 -2.12 -34.68 7.74
CA ARG A 626 -2.82 -34.90 6.47
C ARG A 626 -2.03 -34.30 5.32
N LEU A 627 -2.01 -34.99 4.18
CA LEU A 627 -1.52 -34.42 2.93
C LEU A 627 -2.72 -33.84 2.16
N LEU A 628 -2.59 -32.58 1.78
CA LEU A 628 -3.58 -31.81 1.02
C LEU A 628 -2.93 -31.29 -0.26
N ARG A 629 -3.74 -30.96 -1.25
CA ARG A 629 -3.29 -30.33 -2.51
C ARG A 629 -4.07 -29.07 -2.80
N TRP A 630 -3.48 -28.18 -3.59
CA TRP A 630 -4.24 -27.10 -4.22
C TRP A 630 -5.31 -27.71 -5.18
N PRO A 631 -6.56 -27.22 -5.17
CA PRO A 631 -7.62 -27.77 -6.03
C PRO A 631 -7.25 -27.71 -7.52
N GLN A 632 -7.42 -28.85 -8.21
CA GLN A 632 -7.26 -28.95 -9.66
C GLN A 632 -8.66 -28.83 -10.27
N HIS A 633 -9.04 -27.61 -10.67
CA HIS A 633 -10.33 -27.39 -11.32
C HIS A 633 -10.27 -27.87 -12.78
N ALA A 634 -10.87 -29.03 -13.06
CA ALA A 634 -10.88 -29.63 -14.40
C ALA A 634 -11.56 -28.74 -15.47
N GLU A 635 -12.50 -27.89 -15.04
CA GLU A 635 -13.16 -26.90 -15.90
C GLU A 635 -12.92 -25.50 -15.32
N THR A 636 -12.11 -24.70 -16.01
CA THR A 636 -11.90 -23.28 -15.69
C THR A 636 -12.26 -22.43 -16.89
N VAL A 637 -12.65 -21.18 -16.70
CA VAL A 637 -12.82 -20.19 -17.80
C VAL A 637 -11.68 -19.20 -17.74
N ARG A 638 -10.95 -19.03 -18.86
CA ARG A 638 -9.79 -18.15 -19.00
C ARG A 638 -10.18 -16.95 -19.86
N LEU A 639 -10.19 -15.75 -19.27
CA LEU A 639 -10.36 -14.50 -20.01
C LEU A 639 -9.01 -13.78 -20.05
N VAL A 640 -8.66 -13.19 -21.20
CA VAL A 640 -7.46 -12.37 -21.36
C VAL A 640 -7.87 -10.94 -21.70
N PHE A 641 -7.26 -9.98 -21.02
CA PHE A 641 -7.44 -8.56 -21.28
C PHE A 641 -6.13 -7.94 -21.77
N GLY A 642 -6.19 -7.16 -22.83
CA GLY A 642 -5.08 -6.36 -23.33
C GLY A 642 -5.30 -4.88 -23.12
N GLY A 643 -4.21 -4.13 -22.93
CA GLY A 643 -4.24 -2.68 -22.80
C GLY A 643 -4.55 -1.93 -24.09
N ASP A 644 -3.94 -0.76 -24.25
CA ASP A 644 -4.26 0.17 -25.34
C ASP A 644 -3.79 -0.36 -26.70
N VAL A 645 -4.73 -0.42 -27.65
CA VAL A 645 -4.50 -0.85 -29.03
C VAL A 645 -4.79 0.32 -29.97
N MET A 646 -3.74 0.84 -30.60
CA MET A 646 -3.81 1.92 -31.59
C MET A 646 -3.30 1.39 -32.94
N LEU A 647 -4.22 1.01 -33.82
CA LEU A 647 -3.95 0.41 -35.15
C LEU A 647 -3.95 1.44 -36.29
N GLY A 648 -3.63 2.69 -35.94
CA GLY A 648 -3.47 3.81 -36.86
C GLY A 648 -2.01 4.13 -37.14
N ARG A 649 -1.77 5.25 -37.84
CA ARG A 649 -0.43 5.80 -38.11
C ARG A 649 0.53 4.75 -38.71
N ARG A 650 1.78 4.63 -38.23
CA ARG A 650 2.77 3.72 -38.83
C ARG A 650 2.35 2.26 -38.73
N VAL A 651 1.61 1.87 -37.69
CA VAL A 651 1.07 0.50 -37.55
C VAL A 651 0.01 0.26 -38.62
N GLY A 652 -0.95 1.19 -38.77
CA GLY A 652 -1.97 1.13 -39.83
C GLY A 652 -1.36 1.07 -41.23
N GLU A 653 -0.36 1.91 -41.52
CA GLU A 653 0.36 1.89 -42.79
C GLU A 653 1.08 0.55 -43.04
N ALA A 654 1.67 -0.04 -42.01
CA ALA A 654 2.34 -1.34 -42.11
C ALA A 654 1.33 -2.48 -42.34
N ILE A 655 0.15 -2.42 -41.72
CA ILE A 655 -0.95 -3.37 -41.98
C ILE A 655 -1.36 -3.28 -43.44
N ASP A 656 -1.69 -2.07 -43.93
CA ASP A 656 -2.24 -1.89 -45.28
C ASP A 656 -1.23 -2.19 -46.38
N ARG A 657 0.04 -1.81 -46.21
CA ARG A 657 1.07 -1.96 -47.25
C ARG A 657 1.80 -3.28 -47.22
N ARG A 658 1.93 -3.90 -46.04
CA ARG A 658 2.80 -5.07 -45.84
C ARG A 658 2.07 -6.28 -45.27
N GLY A 659 0.79 -6.17 -44.95
CA GLY A 659 0.04 -7.24 -44.29
C GLY A 659 0.57 -7.56 -42.89
N LEU A 660 1.16 -6.57 -42.20
CA LEU A 660 1.69 -6.75 -40.84
C LEU A 660 0.57 -7.22 -39.89
N ASP A 661 0.83 -8.29 -39.14
CA ASP A 661 -0.01 -8.69 -38.02
C ASP A 661 0.70 -8.34 -36.70
N PRO A 662 0.21 -7.32 -35.95
CA PRO A 662 0.86 -6.88 -34.72
C PRO A 662 0.69 -7.83 -33.53
N PHE A 663 -0.19 -8.83 -33.65
CA PHE A 663 -0.50 -9.79 -32.60
C PHE A 663 0.15 -11.16 -32.82
N VAL A 664 0.83 -11.38 -33.95
CA VAL A 664 1.36 -12.71 -34.34
C VAL A 664 2.23 -13.37 -33.26
N ALA A 665 3.06 -12.59 -32.56
CA ALA A 665 3.93 -13.11 -31.51
C ALA A 665 3.17 -13.45 -30.21
N LEU A 666 1.92 -13.00 -30.07
CA LEU A 666 1.03 -13.30 -28.95
C LEU A 666 0.01 -14.39 -29.29
N ALA A 667 -0.10 -14.82 -30.55
CA ALA A 667 -1.16 -15.72 -31.02
C ALA A 667 -1.31 -17.01 -30.20
N PRO A 668 -0.23 -17.74 -29.81
CA PRO A 668 -0.38 -18.93 -28.96
C PRO A 668 -1.02 -18.62 -27.61
N PHE A 669 -0.72 -17.45 -27.04
CA PHE A 669 -1.23 -17.04 -25.75
C PHE A 669 -2.69 -16.60 -25.84
N LEU A 670 -3.03 -15.79 -26.85
CA LEU A 670 -4.41 -15.37 -27.09
C LEU A 670 -5.32 -16.57 -27.36
N ALA A 671 -4.84 -17.56 -28.12
CA ALA A 671 -5.55 -18.80 -28.39
C ALA A 671 -5.77 -19.70 -27.16
N SER A 672 -5.03 -19.47 -26.06
CA SER A 672 -5.22 -20.19 -24.79
C SER A 672 -6.39 -19.66 -23.95
N ALA A 673 -6.99 -18.54 -24.35
CA ALA A 673 -8.11 -17.92 -23.67
C ALA A 673 -9.44 -18.36 -24.29
N ASP A 674 -10.49 -18.44 -23.47
CA ASP A 674 -11.85 -18.64 -23.96
C ASP A 674 -12.44 -17.34 -24.55
N ARG A 675 -11.97 -16.17 -24.05
CA ARG A 675 -12.24 -14.84 -24.61
C ARG A 675 -11.05 -13.91 -24.46
N VAL A 676 -10.86 -13.04 -25.44
CA VAL A 676 -9.88 -11.95 -25.44
C VAL A 676 -10.58 -10.60 -25.59
N ILE A 677 -10.24 -9.66 -24.70
CA ILE A 677 -10.82 -8.32 -24.64
C ILE A 677 -9.71 -7.27 -24.69
N VAL A 678 -9.83 -6.21 -25.48
CA VAL A 678 -8.81 -5.12 -25.52
C VAL A 678 -9.45 -3.72 -25.48
N ASN A 679 -8.68 -2.69 -25.11
CA ASN A 679 -9.09 -1.30 -25.31
C ASN A 679 -8.69 -0.83 -26.71
N LEU A 680 -9.67 -0.60 -27.59
CA LEU A 680 -9.40 -0.08 -28.94
C LEU A 680 -9.48 1.45 -28.92
N GLU A 681 -8.31 2.07 -28.97
CA GLU A 681 -8.13 3.52 -28.84
C GLU A 681 -7.91 4.17 -30.21
N ALA A 682 -8.76 3.81 -31.17
CA ALA A 682 -8.76 4.38 -32.50
C ALA A 682 -10.08 4.03 -33.21
N VAL A 683 -10.57 4.92 -34.08
CA VAL A 683 -11.80 4.68 -34.86
C VAL A 683 -11.46 3.99 -36.19
N PRO A 684 -11.93 2.77 -36.48
CA PRO A 684 -11.75 2.12 -37.78
C PRO A 684 -12.52 2.85 -38.89
N ALA A 685 -11.79 3.51 -39.80
CA ALA A 685 -12.40 4.24 -40.91
C ALA A 685 -11.52 4.24 -42.17
N ALA A 686 -12.17 4.21 -43.35
CA ALA A 686 -11.46 4.34 -44.62
C ALA A 686 -11.05 5.80 -44.87
N VAL A 687 -9.82 5.99 -45.35
CA VAL A 687 -9.31 7.31 -45.77
C VAL A 687 -10.24 7.86 -46.86
N GLY A 688 -10.95 8.95 -46.57
CA GLY A 688 -11.95 9.57 -47.46
C GLY A 688 -13.40 9.51 -46.98
N THR A 689 -13.71 8.83 -45.86
CA THR A 689 -15.07 8.76 -45.29
C THR A 689 -15.48 9.95 -44.42
N VAL A 690 -14.65 11.01 -44.36
CA VAL A 690 -15.00 12.27 -43.68
C VAL A 690 -15.84 13.13 -44.63
N SER A 691 -17.07 12.71 -44.94
CA SER A 691 -18.08 13.59 -45.56
C SER A 691 -19.03 14.05 -44.46
N GLY A 692 -18.71 15.17 -43.82
CA GLY A 692 -19.52 15.66 -42.70
C GLY A 692 -19.09 16.97 -42.05
N ALA A 693 -17.85 17.43 -42.20
CA ALA A 693 -17.51 18.82 -41.90
C ALA A 693 -17.94 19.69 -43.10
N GLN A 694 -18.98 20.52 -42.92
CA GLN A 694 -19.49 21.43 -43.93
C GLN A 694 -18.36 22.27 -44.57
N GLY A 695 -18.23 22.20 -45.91
CA GLY A 695 -17.35 23.08 -46.68
C GLY A 695 -16.96 22.58 -48.07
N ALA A 696 -17.87 22.78 -49.03
CA ALA A 696 -17.66 22.77 -50.49
C ALA A 696 -17.45 21.41 -51.22
N ALA A 697 -18.39 21.11 -52.12
CA ALA A 697 -18.32 20.05 -53.11
C ALA A 697 -17.13 20.23 -54.08
N PRO A 698 -16.48 19.16 -54.56
CA PRO A 698 -15.51 19.26 -55.64
C PRO A 698 -16.25 19.35 -56.99
N GLY A 699 -16.14 20.50 -57.65
CA GLY A 699 -16.43 20.60 -59.09
C GLY A 699 -15.42 19.76 -59.90
N PRO A 700 -15.78 19.34 -61.12
CA PRO A 700 -15.03 18.32 -61.87
C PRO A 700 -13.83 18.90 -62.64
N THR A 701 -12.94 19.64 -61.96
CA THR A 701 -11.62 20.05 -62.48
C THR A 701 -10.81 20.71 -61.36
N GLY A 702 -10.08 19.93 -60.55
CA GLY A 702 -9.20 20.47 -59.51
C GLY A 702 -8.15 19.46 -59.03
N PRO A 703 -6.92 19.88 -58.68
CA PRO A 703 -5.77 18.99 -58.50
C PRO A 703 -5.90 18.13 -57.24
N ARG A 704 -5.37 16.91 -57.31
CA ARG A 704 -5.20 15.97 -56.17
C ARG A 704 -4.56 16.69 -54.98
N VAL A 705 -5.33 16.89 -53.91
CA VAL A 705 -4.80 17.39 -52.63
C VAL A 705 -4.03 16.26 -51.95
N ALA A 706 -2.72 16.46 -51.78
CA ALA A 706 -1.85 15.60 -51.00
C ALA A 706 -2.22 15.67 -49.50
N PRO A 707 -1.98 14.60 -48.70
CA PRO A 707 -2.25 14.64 -47.25
C PRO A 707 -1.38 15.73 -46.60
N PRO A 708 -1.89 16.45 -45.58
CA PRO A 708 -1.17 17.57 -45.00
C PRO A 708 0.09 17.09 -44.27
N PRO A 709 1.19 17.86 -44.32
CA PRO A 709 2.44 17.49 -43.67
C PRO A 709 2.33 17.62 -42.14
N ASN A 710 2.87 16.62 -41.44
CA ASN A 710 3.05 16.58 -39.99
C ASN A 710 3.82 17.79 -39.44
N ARG A 711 3.14 18.83 -38.91
CA ARG A 711 3.66 19.70 -37.82
C ARG A 711 2.54 20.33 -36.95
N ARG A 712 2.44 19.81 -35.72
CA ARG A 712 2.22 20.49 -34.40
C ARG A 712 1.35 21.77 -34.36
N ARG A 713 0.04 21.62 -34.14
CA ARG A 713 -0.83 22.46 -33.24
C ARG A 713 -2.32 22.05 -33.37
N GLY A 714 -2.62 20.78 -33.15
CA GLY A 714 -4.00 20.26 -33.04
C GLY A 714 -4.00 18.97 -32.22
N PRO A 715 -5.14 18.57 -31.61
CA PRO A 715 -5.24 17.30 -30.90
C PRO A 715 -4.91 16.13 -31.84
N ALA A 716 -4.24 15.11 -31.31
CA ALA A 716 -3.93 13.91 -32.05
C ALA A 716 -5.21 13.12 -32.35
N VAL A 717 -5.54 12.96 -33.63
CA VAL A 717 -6.67 12.11 -34.08
C VAL A 717 -6.13 10.70 -34.36
N PHE A 718 -6.76 9.68 -33.77
CA PHE A 718 -6.44 8.27 -33.90
C PHE A 718 -7.47 7.55 -34.79
N VAL A 719 -7.09 7.37 -36.06
CA VAL A 719 -7.88 6.63 -37.04
C VAL A 719 -7.16 5.32 -37.36
N ALA A 720 -7.85 4.20 -37.14
CA ALA A 720 -7.34 2.88 -37.47
C ALA A 720 -7.68 2.51 -38.93
N THR A 721 -6.87 1.63 -39.52
CA THR A 721 -7.14 1.12 -40.88
C THR A 721 -8.53 0.47 -40.97
N PRO A 722 -9.26 0.58 -42.12
CA PRO A 722 -10.50 -0.15 -42.32
C PRO A 722 -10.31 -1.69 -42.31
N ALA A 723 -9.09 -2.21 -42.40
CA ALA A 723 -8.79 -3.63 -42.20
C ALA A 723 -8.88 -4.09 -40.72
N THR A 724 -9.01 -3.15 -39.78
CA THR A 724 -8.99 -3.41 -38.33
C THR A 724 -9.99 -4.47 -37.87
N PRO A 725 -11.29 -4.43 -38.23
CA PRO A 725 -12.24 -5.45 -37.76
C PRO A 725 -11.82 -6.89 -38.13
N ALA A 726 -11.38 -7.10 -39.38
CA ALA A 726 -10.93 -8.41 -39.85
C ALA A 726 -9.60 -8.84 -39.22
N LEU A 727 -8.70 -7.90 -38.94
CA LEU A 727 -7.44 -8.16 -38.23
C LEU A 727 -7.69 -8.61 -36.79
N LEU A 728 -8.54 -7.89 -36.05
CA LEU A 728 -8.88 -8.21 -34.66
C LEU A 728 -9.54 -9.60 -34.56
N ALA A 729 -10.51 -9.88 -35.43
CA ALA A 729 -11.16 -11.19 -35.48
C ALA A 729 -10.16 -12.32 -35.75
N ARG A 730 -9.24 -12.14 -36.72
CA ARG A 730 -8.19 -13.13 -37.03
C ARG A 730 -7.20 -13.33 -35.88
N ALA A 731 -6.89 -12.26 -35.14
CA ALA A 731 -6.03 -12.33 -33.97
C ALA A 731 -6.68 -13.03 -32.76
N GLY A 732 -7.96 -13.40 -32.86
CA GLY A 732 -8.72 -14.03 -31.78
C GLY A 732 -9.23 -13.03 -30.74
N ILE A 733 -9.40 -11.75 -31.10
CA ILE A 733 -9.97 -10.73 -30.23
C ILE A 733 -11.50 -10.76 -30.36
N ASP A 734 -12.18 -11.18 -29.30
CA ASP A 734 -13.65 -11.34 -29.28
C ASP A 734 -14.39 -10.03 -29.00
N LEU A 735 -13.77 -9.10 -28.25
CA LEU A 735 -14.44 -7.91 -27.72
C LEU A 735 -13.48 -6.72 -27.62
N VAL A 736 -13.97 -5.52 -27.96
CA VAL A 736 -13.25 -4.27 -27.72
C VAL A 736 -14.04 -3.30 -26.83
N SER A 737 -13.35 -2.73 -25.85
CA SER A 737 -13.85 -1.53 -25.16
C SER A 737 -13.55 -0.31 -26.03
N LEU A 738 -14.55 0.54 -26.20
CA LEU A 738 -14.46 1.84 -26.87
C LEU A 738 -14.66 3.01 -25.88
N ALA A 739 -14.74 2.73 -24.59
CA ALA A 739 -14.88 3.77 -23.56
C ALA A 739 -13.52 4.44 -23.30
N ASN A 740 -13.04 5.24 -24.24
CA ASN A 740 -11.80 6.00 -24.13
C ASN A 740 -11.96 7.39 -24.76
N ASN A 741 -10.95 8.23 -24.56
CA ASN A 741 -10.87 9.60 -25.08
C ASN A 741 -10.84 9.69 -26.63
N HIS A 742 -10.41 8.62 -27.33
CA HIS A 742 -10.24 8.62 -28.79
C HIS A 742 -11.42 8.03 -29.59
N ALA A 743 -12.40 7.40 -28.93
CA ALA A 743 -13.57 6.86 -29.62
C ALA A 743 -14.42 7.92 -30.35
N GLY A 744 -14.31 9.18 -29.92
CA GLY A 744 -15.03 10.32 -30.50
C GLY A 744 -14.30 11.06 -31.62
N ASP A 745 -13.10 10.63 -32.01
CA ASP A 745 -12.17 11.38 -32.86
C ASP A 745 -12.73 11.76 -34.24
N LEU A 746 -13.67 10.95 -34.77
CA LEU A 746 -14.35 11.19 -36.05
C LEU A 746 -15.84 11.57 -35.89
N GLY A 747 -16.28 11.82 -34.66
CA GLY A 747 -17.66 12.15 -34.31
C GLY A 747 -18.61 10.94 -34.21
N PRO A 748 -19.84 11.16 -33.70
CA PRO A 748 -20.78 10.07 -33.35
C PRO A 748 -21.17 9.16 -34.52
N GLY A 749 -21.37 9.71 -35.72
CA GLY A 749 -21.75 8.91 -36.90
C GLY A 749 -20.67 7.92 -37.33
N CYS A 750 -19.40 8.33 -37.28
CA CYS A 750 -18.28 7.44 -37.57
C CYS A 750 -18.07 6.40 -36.47
N LEU A 751 -18.33 6.75 -35.21
CA LEU A 751 -18.29 5.81 -34.09
C LEU A 751 -19.35 4.71 -34.22
N VAL A 752 -20.60 5.07 -34.56
CA VAL A 752 -21.67 4.09 -34.81
C VAL A 752 -21.30 3.19 -35.99
N ALA A 753 -20.83 3.75 -37.11
CA ALA A 753 -20.39 2.96 -38.26
C ALA A 753 -19.19 2.04 -37.94
N ALA A 754 -18.30 2.45 -37.04
CA ALA A 754 -17.20 1.61 -36.55
C ALA A 754 -17.73 0.44 -35.71
N ILE A 755 -18.67 0.70 -34.79
CA ILE A 755 -19.35 -0.33 -33.99
C ILE A 755 -20.00 -1.38 -34.90
N ASP A 756 -20.73 -0.94 -35.93
CA ASP A 756 -21.39 -1.86 -36.87
C ASP A 756 -20.39 -2.75 -37.62
N ARG A 757 -19.26 -2.18 -38.07
CA ARG A 757 -18.20 -2.93 -38.77
C ARG A 757 -17.51 -3.94 -37.85
N LEU A 758 -17.28 -3.58 -36.59
CA LEU A 758 -16.68 -4.48 -35.59
C LEU A 758 -17.63 -5.65 -35.31
N ASN A 759 -18.91 -5.37 -35.04
CA ASN A 759 -19.92 -6.39 -34.80
C ASN A 759 -20.11 -7.31 -36.02
N ALA A 760 -20.12 -6.75 -37.24
CA ALA A 760 -20.21 -7.54 -38.48
C ALA A 760 -19.00 -8.46 -38.72
N ALA A 761 -17.82 -8.10 -38.19
CA ALA A 761 -16.63 -8.94 -38.23
C ALA A 761 -16.58 -9.98 -37.08
N GLY A 762 -17.59 -10.02 -36.21
CA GLY A 762 -17.64 -10.92 -35.06
C GLY A 762 -16.90 -10.39 -33.82
N VAL A 763 -16.55 -9.10 -33.78
CA VAL A 763 -15.89 -8.45 -32.65
C VAL A 763 -16.91 -7.61 -31.90
N ALA A 764 -17.32 -8.06 -30.71
CA ALA A 764 -18.28 -7.35 -29.87
C ALA A 764 -17.72 -6.02 -29.35
N THR A 765 -18.60 -5.08 -28.99
CA THR A 765 -18.20 -3.76 -28.49
C THR A 765 -18.90 -3.41 -27.18
N CYS A 766 -18.26 -2.61 -26.34
CA CYS A 766 -18.91 -2.01 -25.16
C CYS A 766 -18.36 -0.59 -24.86
N GLY A 767 -19.10 0.16 -24.04
CA GLY A 767 -18.62 1.44 -23.50
C GLY A 767 -18.82 2.66 -24.41
N ALA A 768 -19.47 2.50 -25.56
CA ALA A 768 -19.75 3.56 -26.54
C ALA A 768 -21.03 3.25 -27.34
N GLY A 769 -21.51 4.21 -28.12
CA GLY A 769 -22.72 4.07 -28.94
C GLY A 769 -23.96 4.73 -28.30
N GLU A 770 -25.15 4.33 -28.76
CA GLU A 770 -26.43 4.91 -28.30
C GLU A 770 -26.71 4.64 -26.82
N ASP A 771 -26.32 3.45 -26.34
CA ASP A 771 -26.37 3.07 -24.94
C ASP A 771 -24.97 2.66 -24.44
N PRO A 772 -24.12 3.62 -24.05
CA PRO A 772 -22.74 3.35 -23.65
C PRO A 772 -22.63 2.56 -22.33
N PHE A 773 -23.72 2.42 -21.58
CA PHE A 773 -23.76 1.66 -20.32
C PHE A 773 -24.37 0.27 -20.48
N SER A 774 -24.70 -0.17 -21.69
CA SER A 774 -25.08 -1.55 -21.97
C SER A 774 -23.84 -2.47 -21.92
N PRO A 775 -23.91 -3.64 -21.25
CA PRO A 775 -22.80 -4.58 -21.24
C PRO A 775 -22.77 -5.45 -22.50
N ALA A 776 -21.57 -5.73 -22.99
CA ALA A 776 -21.38 -6.88 -23.85
C ALA A 776 -21.45 -8.16 -23.01
N SER A 777 -22.39 -9.05 -23.34
CA SER A 777 -22.69 -10.24 -22.54
C SER A 777 -22.36 -11.52 -23.30
N PHE A 778 -21.80 -12.52 -22.61
CA PHE A 778 -21.49 -13.82 -23.18
C PHE A 778 -21.52 -14.92 -22.12
N GLU A 779 -21.57 -16.18 -22.56
CA GLU A 779 -21.52 -17.36 -21.68
C GLU A 779 -20.39 -18.30 -22.13
N VAL A 780 -19.63 -18.81 -21.16
CA VAL A 780 -18.60 -19.83 -21.38
C VAL A 780 -18.74 -20.89 -20.30
N ARG A 781 -18.86 -22.16 -20.70
CA ARG A 781 -18.96 -23.32 -19.78
C ARG A 781 -19.99 -23.09 -18.64
N GLY A 782 -21.17 -22.57 -18.97
CA GLY A 782 -22.25 -22.32 -18.00
C GLY A 782 -22.10 -21.04 -17.15
N THR A 783 -20.98 -20.32 -17.25
CA THR A 783 -20.75 -19.06 -16.54
C THR A 783 -21.11 -17.87 -17.43
N ARG A 784 -22.02 -17.02 -16.96
CA ARG A 784 -22.44 -15.78 -17.66
C ARG A 784 -21.56 -14.60 -17.28
N PHE A 785 -21.16 -13.81 -18.25
CA PHE A 785 -20.32 -12.63 -18.08
C PHE A 785 -20.98 -11.39 -18.69
N ALA A 786 -20.80 -10.24 -18.03
CA ALA A 786 -21.22 -8.93 -18.52
C ALA A 786 -20.03 -7.97 -18.43
N VAL A 787 -19.56 -7.47 -19.56
CA VAL A 787 -18.41 -6.55 -19.66
C VAL A 787 -18.91 -5.14 -19.98
N PHE A 788 -18.68 -4.22 -19.05
CA PHE A 788 -18.96 -2.79 -19.22
C PHE A 788 -17.68 -2.02 -19.58
N GLY A 789 -17.79 -1.05 -20.48
CA GLY A 789 -16.75 -0.05 -20.71
C GLY A 789 -17.07 1.24 -19.96
N PHE A 790 -16.07 1.92 -19.40
CA PHE A 790 -16.24 3.20 -18.71
C PHE A 790 -15.04 4.12 -18.93
N SER A 791 -15.27 5.42 -19.10
CA SER A 791 -14.22 6.44 -19.07
C SER A 791 -14.50 7.49 -18.01
N ASP A 792 -13.51 7.76 -17.16
CA ASP A 792 -13.61 8.80 -16.12
C ASP A 792 -13.34 10.22 -16.67
N GLY A 793 -12.75 10.31 -17.87
CA GLY A 793 -12.59 11.51 -18.69
C GLY A 793 -13.81 11.78 -19.60
N PRO A 794 -13.74 12.78 -20.51
CA PRO A 794 -14.79 13.01 -21.49
C PRO A 794 -14.90 11.82 -22.45
N ALA A 795 -15.89 10.95 -22.22
CA ALA A 795 -16.24 9.85 -23.11
C ALA A 795 -17.09 10.34 -24.29
N ALA A 796 -16.93 9.73 -25.46
CA ALA A 796 -17.79 9.99 -26.62
C ALA A 796 -19.20 9.41 -26.39
N GLY A 797 -20.19 10.29 -26.19
CA GLY A 797 -21.61 9.94 -26.16
C GLY A 797 -22.32 10.35 -27.46
N PRO A 798 -23.54 9.83 -27.74
CA PRO A 798 -24.29 10.09 -28.97
C PRO A 798 -24.72 11.56 -29.15
N THR A 799 -24.58 12.38 -28.10
CA THR A 799 -24.88 13.82 -28.10
C THR A 799 -23.63 14.70 -28.00
N ALA A 800 -22.42 14.14 -28.08
CA ALA A 800 -21.19 14.93 -28.13
C ALA A 800 -21.01 15.52 -29.54
N GLY A 801 -21.54 16.72 -29.76
CA GLY A 801 -21.10 17.56 -30.88
C GLY A 801 -19.59 17.85 -30.78
N PRO A 802 -18.95 18.37 -31.84
CA PRO A 802 -17.51 18.62 -31.84
C PRO A 802 -17.19 19.75 -30.85
N THR A 803 -16.93 19.42 -29.59
CA THR A 803 -16.35 20.36 -28.64
C THR A 803 -14.87 20.47 -28.91
N VAL A 804 -14.57 21.39 -29.82
CA VAL A 804 -13.24 21.97 -30.00
C VAL A 804 -12.96 22.90 -28.82
N GLY A 805 -11.91 22.61 -28.07
CA GLY A 805 -11.29 23.52 -27.10
C GLY A 805 -9.83 23.12 -26.92
N PRO A 806 -8.86 24.05 -27.07
CA PRO A 806 -7.44 23.73 -27.08
C PRO A 806 -6.96 23.32 -25.69
N GLY A 807 -5.90 22.51 -25.65
CA GLY A 807 -5.20 22.19 -24.41
C GLY A 807 -4.92 23.45 -23.59
N THR A 808 -5.36 23.42 -22.35
CA THR A 808 -4.76 24.20 -21.28
C THR A 808 -4.36 23.21 -20.21
N GLY A 809 -3.05 22.95 -20.14
CA GLY A 809 -2.44 22.70 -18.84
C GLY A 809 -2.68 23.95 -18.01
N LEU A 810 -3.63 23.87 -17.10
CA LEU A 810 -3.76 24.77 -15.96
C LEU A 810 -4.04 23.88 -14.75
N GLY A 811 -3.08 23.84 -13.83
CA GLY A 811 -3.38 23.54 -12.44
C GLY A 811 -4.48 24.50 -11.98
N GLY A 812 -5.61 23.95 -11.59
CA GLY A 812 -6.77 24.68 -11.12
C GLY A 812 -7.77 23.67 -10.60
N GLY A 813 -8.02 23.70 -9.28
CA GLY A 813 -8.78 22.69 -8.57
C GLY A 813 -10.18 22.47 -9.13
N PHE A 814 -10.47 21.22 -9.48
CA PHE A 814 -11.85 20.72 -9.53
C PHE A 814 -12.20 20.21 -8.15
N GLY A 815 -13.15 20.91 -7.50
CA GLY A 815 -13.61 20.60 -6.16
C GLY A 815 -14.24 19.21 -6.01
N ASN A 816 -14.15 18.70 -4.79
CA ASN A 816 -14.82 17.51 -4.27
C ASN A 816 -16.36 17.59 -4.45
N ASP A 817 -16.91 17.14 -5.58
CA ASP A 817 -18.37 16.99 -5.78
C ASP A 817 -18.86 15.53 -5.77
N LEU A 818 -18.16 14.65 -5.04
CA LEU A 818 -18.63 13.28 -4.75
C LEU A 818 -19.38 13.15 -3.41
N ALA A 819 -19.67 14.26 -2.71
CA ALA A 819 -20.13 14.23 -1.32
C ALA A 819 -21.63 14.57 -1.06
N LYS A 820 -22.47 14.80 -2.09
CA LYS A 820 -23.89 15.13 -1.85
C LYS A 820 -24.83 14.27 -2.68
N GLY A 821 -25.50 13.33 -2.04
CA GLY A 821 -26.50 12.49 -2.71
C GLY A 821 -27.25 11.51 -1.81
N VAL A 822 -27.65 11.90 -0.59
CA VAL A 822 -28.70 11.19 0.18
C VAL A 822 -29.49 12.21 1.02
N ALA A 823 -30.73 12.57 0.62
CA ALA A 823 -31.87 12.85 1.50
C ALA A 823 -33.15 13.34 0.73
N ASN A 824 -34.23 12.57 0.91
CA ASN A 824 -35.65 12.92 1.08
C ASN A 824 -36.53 13.56 -0.04
N GLY A 825 -37.56 12.78 -0.46
CA GLY A 825 -39.00 13.11 -0.30
C GLY A 825 -39.73 13.92 -1.40
N PRO A 826 -40.92 13.49 -1.89
CA PRO A 826 -41.61 14.10 -3.05
C PRO A 826 -42.68 15.14 -2.65
N VAL A 827 -42.93 16.13 -3.53
CA VAL A 827 -44.15 16.97 -3.49
C VAL A 827 -44.73 17.10 -4.90
N VAL A 828 -46.05 16.90 -4.98
CA VAL A 828 -46.92 16.94 -6.16
C VAL A 828 -47.81 18.20 -6.09
N GLY A 829 -48.08 18.88 -7.22
CA GLY A 829 -49.24 19.79 -7.38
C GLY A 829 -49.14 20.77 -8.58
N PRO A 830 -50.26 21.17 -9.24
CA PRO A 830 -50.32 21.28 -10.72
C PRO A 830 -50.79 22.63 -11.34
N ALA A 831 -50.64 22.72 -12.69
CA ALA A 831 -51.32 23.60 -13.70
C ALA A 831 -51.01 25.12 -13.65
N SER A 832 -50.91 25.92 -14.73
CA SER A 832 -51.59 25.95 -16.05
C SER A 832 -50.85 26.88 -17.07
N GLY A 833 -50.83 26.55 -18.38
CA GLY A 833 -50.16 27.29 -19.48
C GLY A 833 -50.94 28.51 -20.06
N PRO A 834 -50.82 28.90 -21.37
CA PRO A 834 -49.93 28.47 -22.46
C PRO A 834 -49.24 29.62 -23.27
N GLY A 835 -48.22 29.31 -24.10
CA GLY A 835 -47.71 30.29 -25.10
C GLY A 835 -46.33 30.04 -25.76
N LYS A 836 -46.17 28.94 -26.51
CA LYS A 836 -45.18 28.61 -27.57
C LYS A 836 -43.81 29.34 -27.65
N GLY A 837 -42.76 28.57 -27.36
CA GLY A 837 -41.41 28.68 -27.90
C GLY A 837 -40.64 27.39 -27.59
N VAL A 838 -40.73 26.37 -28.45
CA VAL A 838 -40.02 25.10 -28.25
C VAL A 838 -38.58 25.28 -28.72
N ALA A 839 -37.71 25.61 -27.78
CA ALA A 839 -36.27 25.43 -27.87
C ALA A 839 -35.88 24.38 -26.82
N ASN A 840 -35.73 23.12 -27.22
CA ASN A 840 -35.09 22.06 -26.41
C ASN A 840 -33.95 21.51 -27.28
N GLY A 841 -32.65 21.65 -26.96
CA GLY A 841 -32.03 21.95 -25.68
C GLY A 841 -31.60 20.67 -24.97
N ILE A 842 -30.54 20.01 -25.46
CA ILE A 842 -29.59 19.27 -24.61
C ILE A 842 -28.18 19.56 -25.13
N GLY A 843 -27.62 20.67 -24.64
CA GLY A 843 -26.19 20.95 -24.65
C GLY A 843 -25.80 21.35 -23.22
N GLY A 844 -24.83 20.63 -22.64
CA GLY A 844 -24.24 20.89 -21.31
C GLY A 844 -24.73 19.95 -20.19
N GLY A 845 -23.81 19.39 -19.38
CA GLY A 845 -24.11 19.12 -17.97
C GLY A 845 -23.96 17.70 -17.37
N VAL A 846 -23.41 16.68 -18.04
CA VAL A 846 -23.20 15.36 -17.40
C VAL A 846 -21.80 15.28 -16.77
N THR A 847 -21.73 15.28 -15.44
CA THR A 847 -20.45 15.16 -14.73
C THR A 847 -19.90 13.73 -14.79
N ALA A 848 -18.61 13.54 -14.48
CA ALA A 848 -18.04 12.20 -14.32
C ALA A 848 -18.75 11.39 -13.22
N GLY A 849 -19.24 12.07 -12.17
CA GLY A 849 -20.05 11.47 -11.11
C GLY A 849 -21.39 10.92 -11.63
N ASP A 850 -22.07 11.67 -12.51
CA ASP A 850 -23.35 11.23 -13.10
C ASP A 850 -23.17 10.01 -13.99
N ARG A 851 -22.09 9.96 -14.79
CA ARG A 851 -21.76 8.78 -15.60
C ARG A 851 -21.47 7.56 -14.73
N LEU A 852 -20.71 7.73 -13.65
CA LEU A 852 -20.44 6.65 -12.70
C LEU A 852 -21.72 6.16 -12.00
N ALA A 853 -22.64 7.07 -11.65
CA ALA A 853 -23.93 6.71 -11.08
C ALA A 853 -24.80 5.93 -12.09
N ALA A 854 -24.80 6.31 -13.37
CA ALA A 854 -25.51 5.58 -14.42
C ALA A 854 -24.94 4.17 -14.61
N LEU A 855 -23.62 4.04 -14.74
CA LEU A 855 -22.95 2.75 -14.85
C LEU A 855 -23.25 1.83 -13.66
N THR A 856 -23.12 2.34 -12.43
CA THR A 856 -23.37 1.53 -11.23
C THR A 856 -24.83 1.09 -11.10
N ARG A 857 -25.80 1.87 -11.62
CA ARG A 857 -27.19 1.41 -11.76
C ARG A 857 -27.33 0.28 -12.79
N ALA A 858 -26.71 0.41 -13.96
CA ALA A 858 -26.73 -0.61 -15.00
C ALA A 858 -26.11 -1.93 -14.51
N MET A 859 -24.97 -1.86 -13.82
CA MET A 859 -24.32 -3.02 -13.20
C MET A 859 -25.22 -3.74 -12.19
N ARG A 860 -25.95 -3.00 -11.36
CA ARG A 860 -26.90 -3.57 -10.38
C ARG A 860 -28.13 -4.21 -11.02
N ALA A 861 -28.47 -3.82 -12.25
CA ALA A 861 -29.58 -4.38 -13.00
C ALA A 861 -29.22 -5.70 -13.71
N VAL A 862 -27.94 -6.09 -13.73
CA VAL A 862 -27.50 -7.35 -14.33
C VAL A 862 -28.10 -8.55 -13.57
N PRO A 863 -28.59 -9.61 -14.26
CA PRO A 863 -29.15 -10.79 -13.62
C PRO A 863 -28.20 -11.46 -12.61
N ALA A 864 -28.77 -11.94 -11.50
CA ALA A 864 -28.01 -12.70 -10.49
C ALA A 864 -27.28 -13.91 -11.09
N GLY A 865 -26.08 -14.18 -10.59
CA GLY A 865 -25.19 -15.22 -11.11
C GLY A 865 -24.37 -14.82 -12.33
N THR A 866 -24.45 -13.57 -12.78
CA THR A 866 -23.58 -13.03 -13.84
C THR A 866 -22.33 -12.41 -13.24
N VAL A 867 -21.17 -12.72 -13.82
CA VAL A 867 -19.89 -12.10 -13.47
C VAL A 867 -19.79 -10.74 -14.15
N VAL A 868 -19.80 -9.66 -13.36
CA VAL A 868 -19.68 -8.28 -13.86
C VAL A 868 -18.21 -7.89 -13.95
N ILE A 869 -17.76 -7.48 -15.13
CA ILE A 869 -16.40 -7.00 -15.41
C ILE A 869 -16.50 -5.55 -15.89
N VAL A 870 -15.60 -4.69 -15.42
CA VAL A 870 -15.55 -3.29 -15.86
C VAL A 870 -14.18 -2.98 -16.45
N PHE A 871 -14.14 -2.62 -17.73
CA PHE A 871 -12.97 -2.10 -18.42
C PHE A 871 -13.02 -0.57 -18.36
N VAL A 872 -12.07 0.04 -17.64
CA VAL A 872 -12.08 1.47 -17.32
C VAL A 872 -10.88 2.18 -17.96
N HIS A 873 -11.13 3.26 -18.68
CA HIS A 873 -10.11 4.18 -19.14
C HIS A 873 -10.04 5.39 -18.21
N TRP A 874 -8.90 5.57 -17.51
CA TRP A 874 -8.74 6.52 -16.41
C TRP A 874 -7.28 6.92 -16.15
N GLY A 875 -7.04 7.61 -15.04
CA GLY A 875 -5.70 7.99 -14.61
C GLY A 875 -5.15 9.19 -15.37
N ASP A 876 -3.88 9.50 -15.14
CA ASP A 876 -3.18 10.57 -15.83
C ASP A 876 -2.17 9.95 -16.80
N GLU A 877 -2.12 10.43 -18.05
CA GLU A 877 -1.17 9.95 -19.05
C GLU A 877 0.28 10.01 -18.52
N HIS A 878 1.07 8.98 -18.82
CA HIS A 878 2.47 8.85 -18.41
C HIS A 878 2.71 8.80 -16.89
N ARG A 879 1.68 8.54 -16.08
CA ARG A 879 1.82 8.43 -14.63
C ARG A 879 1.86 6.96 -14.17
N ALA A 880 3.01 6.54 -13.65
CA ALA A 880 3.19 5.18 -13.11
C ALA A 880 2.43 4.95 -11.77
N ALA A 881 2.23 6.00 -10.97
CA ALA A 881 1.54 5.90 -9.69
C ALA A 881 0.01 5.95 -9.85
N VAL A 882 -0.68 5.07 -9.13
CA VAL A 882 -2.15 5.07 -9.05
C VAL A 882 -2.66 6.28 -8.29
N SER A 883 -3.54 7.06 -8.90
CA SER A 883 -4.16 8.25 -8.32
C SER A 883 -5.30 7.94 -7.34
N ASP A 884 -5.57 8.85 -6.40
CA ASP A 884 -6.71 8.73 -5.48
C ASP A 884 -8.06 8.76 -6.21
N ARG A 885 -8.11 9.41 -7.38
CA ARG A 885 -9.29 9.42 -8.27
C ARG A 885 -9.61 8.02 -8.75
N GLN A 886 -8.62 7.31 -9.29
CA GLN A 886 -8.77 5.91 -9.70
C GLN A 886 -9.25 5.06 -8.52
N ARG A 887 -8.68 5.25 -7.32
CA ARG A 887 -9.10 4.53 -6.10
C ARG A 887 -10.56 4.72 -5.76
N ARG A 888 -11.06 5.95 -5.77
CA ARG A 888 -12.48 6.25 -5.49
C ARG A 888 -13.42 5.63 -6.52
N VAL A 889 -13.07 5.69 -7.81
CA VAL A 889 -13.88 5.07 -8.88
C VAL A 889 -13.90 3.55 -8.70
N ALA A 890 -12.75 2.92 -8.48
CA ALA A 890 -12.67 1.49 -8.25
C ALA A 890 -13.54 1.06 -7.06
N ASP A 891 -13.48 1.77 -5.92
CA ASP A 891 -14.30 1.47 -4.74
C ASP A 891 -15.81 1.57 -5.03
N ALA A 892 -16.25 2.52 -5.86
CA ALA A 892 -17.65 2.64 -6.28
C ALA A 892 -18.09 1.48 -7.19
N LEU A 893 -17.23 1.05 -8.13
CA LEU A 893 -17.50 -0.10 -9.01
C LEU A 893 -17.56 -1.41 -8.23
N LEU A 894 -16.67 -1.60 -7.26
CA LEU A 894 -16.68 -2.74 -6.34
C LEU A 894 -17.99 -2.78 -5.54
N ALA A 895 -18.40 -1.65 -4.97
CA ALA A 895 -19.67 -1.53 -4.24
C ALA A 895 -20.91 -1.77 -5.13
N ALA A 896 -20.79 -1.63 -6.45
CA ALA A 896 -21.84 -1.93 -7.42
C ALA A 896 -21.83 -3.40 -7.93
N GLY A 897 -20.87 -4.21 -7.48
CA GLY A 897 -20.82 -5.65 -7.78
C GLY A 897 -19.78 -6.07 -8.82
N ALA A 898 -18.84 -5.20 -9.20
CA ALA A 898 -17.73 -5.59 -10.07
C ALA A 898 -16.93 -6.76 -9.49
N ARG A 899 -16.61 -7.74 -10.34
CA ARG A 899 -15.83 -8.95 -10.02
C ARG A 899 -14.44 -8.96 -10.63
N VAL A 900 -14.18 -8.07 -11.59
CA VAL A 900 -12.85 -7.72 -12.13
C VAL A 900 -12.91 -6.26 -12.60
N ILE A 901 -11.86 -5.49 -12.34
CA ILE A 901 -11.68 -4.14 -12.91
C ILE A 901 -10.37 -4.13 -13.71
N VAL A 902 -10.45 -3.69 -14.96
CA VAL A 902 -9.31 -3.64 -15.89
C VAL A 902 -9.12 -2.21 -16.35
N GLY A 903 -7.96 -1.63 -16.05
CA GLY A 903 -7.65 -0.23 -16.33
C GLY A 903 -6.84 -0.03 -17.62
N SER A 904 -7.02 1.12 -18.24
CA SER A 904 -6.17 1.68 -19.31
C SER A 904 -6.16 3.21 -19.27
N GLY A 905 -5.39 3.86 -20.18
CA GLY A 905 -5.29 5.33 -20.28
C GLY A 905 -3.96 5.96 -19.85
N PRO A 906 -3.28 5.52 -18.77
CA PRO A 906 -1.97 6.08 -18.43
C PRO A 906 -0.86 5.75 -19.43
N HIS A 907 -1.11 4.81 -20.36
CA HIS A 907 -0.13 4.22 -21.31
C HIS A 907 1.10 3.57 -20.67
N LEU A 908 1.15 3.52 -19.33
CA LEU A 908 2.14 2.81 -18.54
C LEU A 908 1.44 1.68 -17.78
N VAL A 909 2.11 0.55 -17.62
CA VAL A 909 1.58 -0.52 -16.77
C VAL A 909 1.59 -0.03 -15.32
N GLN A 910 0.44 -0.15 -14.65
CA GLN A 910 0.28 0.09 -13.22
C GLN A 910 0.04 -1.25 -12.49
N PRO A 911 0.20 -1.31 -11.16
CA PRO A 911 -0.07 -2.50 -10.32
C PRO A 911 -1.30 -3.36 -10.69
N LEU A 912 -1.19 -4.67 -10.49
CA LEU A 912 -2.32 -5.56 -10.26
C LEU A 912 -2.54 -5.70 -8.75
N ALA A 913 -3.71 -5.30 -8.26
CA ALA A 913 -4.04 -5.33 -6.84
C ALA A 913 -5.26 -6.22 -6.55
N ASP A 914 -5.29 -6.81 -5.37
CA ASP A 914 -6.51 -7.38 -4.80
C ASP A 914 -7.21 -6.33 -3.92
N ARG A 915 -8.41 -5.89 -4.31
CA ARG A 915 -9.24 -5.01 -3.49
C ARG A 915 -10.52 -5.75 -3.12
N GLN A 916 -10.71 -5.98 -1.81
CA GLN A 916 -11.91 -6.63 -1.26
C GLN A 916 -12.21 -8.01 -1.89
N GLY A 917 -11.19 -8.78 -2.27
CA GLY A 917 -11.41 -10.05 -2.94
C GLY A 917 -11.84 -9.91 -4.39
N VAL A 918 -11.55 -8.78 -5.05
CA VAL A 918 -11.66 -8.56 -6.50
C VAL A 918 -10.33 -8.09 -7.11
N PRO A 919 -9.88 -8.64 -8.26
CA PRO A 919 -8.68 -8.15 -8.94
C PRO A 919 -8.94 -6.81 -9.63
N VAL A 920 -8.01 -5.88 -9.46
CA VAL A 920 -8.00 -4.55 -10.08
C VAL A 920 -6.63 -4.37 -10.75
N ALA A 921 -6.59 -4.48 -12.08
CA ALA A 921 -5.43 -4.06 -12.86
C ALA A 921 -5.57 -2.55 -13.11
N TRP A 922 -4.73 -1.73 -12.50
CA TRP A 922 -4.90 -0.27 -12.55
C TRP A 922 -4.62 0.32 -13.94
N SER A 923 -3.71 -0.28 -14.69
CA SER A 923 -3.46 0.04 -16.09
C SER A 923 -2.66 -1.09 -16.71
N LEU A 924 -3.07 -1.57 -17.87
CA LEU A 924 -2.32 -2.55 -18.64
C LEU A 924 -1.26 -1.93 -19.55
N GLY A 925 -1.20 -0.60 -19.63
CA GLY A 925 -0.32 0.12 -20.56
C GLY A 925 -0.65 -0.15 -22.02
N ASN A 926 0.30 0.10 -22.91
CA ASN A 926 0.12 -0.12 -24.34
C ASN A 926 0.30 -1.59 -24.72
N LEU A 927 -0.63 -2.16 -25.49
CA LEU A 927 -0.46 -3.47 -26.12
C LEU A 927 0.11 -3.33 -27.54
N VAL A 928 -0.50 -2.49 -28.38
CA VAL A 928 -0.03 -2.18 -29.74
C VAL A 928 -0.08 -0.67 -29.93
N PHE A 929 1.06 -0.07 -30.28
CA PHE A 929 1.14 1.39 -30.44
C PHE A 929 2.15 1.79 -31.52
N ASP A 930 2.18 3.09 -31.84
CA ASP A 930 3.03 3.69 -32.88
C ASP A 930 4.52 3.73 -32.49
N GLY A 931 5.12 2.56 -32.22
CA GLY A 931 6.52 2.38 -31.83
C GLY A 931 6.83 2.69 -30.35
N PRO A 932 8.10 2.50 -29.94
CA PRO A 932 8.54 2.81 -28.59
C PRO A 932 8.47 4.31 -28.31
N GLY A 933 8.03 4.66 -27.11
CA GLY A 933 8.03 6.03 -26.62
C GLY A 933 9.43 6.47 -26.18
N PRO A 934 9.61 7.75 -25.81
CA PRO A 934 10.88 8.25 -25.30
C PRO A 934 11.29 7.60 -23.97
N ASP A 935 10.31 7.08 -23.21
CA ASP A 935 10.53 6.33 -21.97
C ASP A 935 10.42 4.81 -22.25
N PRO A 936 11.43 3.98 -21.89
CA PRO A 936 11.31 2.53 -21.97
C PRO A 936 10.07 1.93 -21.30
N ALA A 937 9.51 2.59 -20.28
CA ALA A 937 8.29 2.17 -19.61
C ALA A 937 7.04 2.28 -20.52
N TRP A 938 7.04 3.21 -21.49
CA TRP A 938 5.97 3.36 -22.49
C TRP A 938 5.85 2.16 -23.42
N SER A 939 7.00 1.57 -23.74
CA SER A 939 7.11 0.42 -24.63
C SER A 939 6.80 -0.89 -23.90
N ARG A 940 6.46 -0.84 -22.60
CA ARG A 940 6.08 -2.01 -21.82
C ARG A 940 4.57 -2.01 -21.62
N GLY A 941 3.94 -3.12 -21.97
CA GLY A 941 2.54 -3.41 -21.74
C GLY A 941 2.34 -4.64 -20.87
N ALA A 942 1.09 -4.97 -20.60
CA ALA A 942 0.70 -6.22 -19.98
C ALA A 942 -0.58 -6.78 -20.61
N LEU A 943 -0.64 -8.11 -20.65
CA LEU A 943 -1.89 -8.86 -20.76
C LEU A 943 -2.30 -9.30 -19.35
N LEU A 944 -3.57 -9.14 -19.00
CA LEU A 944 -4.14 -9.70 -17.77
C LEU A 944 -4.85 -11.00 -18.10
N GLU A 945 -4.35 -12.11 -17.57
CA GLU A 945 -5.06 -13.40 -17.57
C GLU A 945 -5.89 -13.51 -16.30
N VAL A 946 -7.19 -13.77 -16.44
CA VAL A 946 -8.10 -14.03 -15.32
C VAL A 946 -8.73 -15.41 -15.49
N THR A 947 -8.67 -16.22 -14.43
CA THR A 947 -9.25 -17.56 -14.40
C THR A 947 -10.42 -17.62 -13.43
N PHE A 948 -11.54 -18.11 -13.93
CA PHE A 948 -12.76 -18.38 -13.19
C PHE A 948 -13.00 -19.89 -13.08
N ILE A 949 -13.70 -20.29 -12.03
CA ILE A 949 -14.26 -21.64 -11.90
C ILE A 949 -15.77 -21.59 -12.22
N PRO A 950 -16.46 -22.73 -12.43
CA PRO A 950 -17.82 -22.76 -12.98
C PRO A 950 -18.89 -22.04 -12.13
N ASP A 951 -18.61 -21.75 -10.86
CA ASP A 951 -19.50 -20.96 -9.99
C ASP A 951 -19.32 -19.43 -10.13
N GLY A 952 -18.52 -18.98 -11.09
CA GLY A 952 -18.26 -17.57 -11.38
C GLY A 952 -17.23 -16.92 -10.46
N ARG A 953 -16.61 -17.65 -9.52
CA ARG A 953 -15.53 -17.09 -8.69
C ARG A 953 -14.23 -16.97 -9.48
N CYS A 954 -13.62 -15.78 -9.43
CA CYS A 954 -12.27 -15.55 -9.91
C CYS A 954 -11.25 -16.19 -8.95
N VAL A 955 -10.57 -17.24 -9.39
CA VAL A 955 -9.57 -17.98 -8.61
C VAL A 955 -8.14 -17.57 -8.93
N ARG A 956 -7.89 -16.98 -10.11
CA ARG A 956 -6.56 -16.52 -10.52
C ARG A 956 -6.62 -15.21 -11.29
N ALA A 957 -5.64 -14.34 -11.07
CA ALA A 957 -5.38 -13.15 -11.90
C ALA A 957 -3.87 -12.90 -11.96
N ARG A 958 -3.30 -12.73 -13.16
CA ARG A 958 -1.86 -12.44 -13.33
C ARG A 958 -1.57 -11.57 -14.54
N HIS A 959 -0.54 -10.75 -14.44
CA HIS A 959 0.02 -10.04 -15.58
C HIS A 959 1.00 -10.92 -16.34
N LEU A 960 0.99 -10.78 -17.66
CA LEU A 960 2.02 -11.24 -18.57
C LEU A 960 2.53 -10.04 -19.32
N PHE A 961 3.76 -9.66 -19.03
CA PHE A 961 4.33 -8.44 -19.58
C PHE A 961 4.75 -8.64 -21.04
N VAL A 962 4.51 -7.60 -21.83
CA VAL A 962 4.86 -7.54 -23.24
C VAL A 962 5.67 -6.28 -23.51
N ARG A 963 6.42 -6.29 -24.61
CA ARG A 963 7.21 -5.16 -25.09
C ARG A 963 6.83 -4.82 -26.51
N ILE A 964 6.62 -3.54 -26.75
CA ILE A 964 6.35 -2.98 -28.07
C ILE A 964 7.69 -2.76 -28.79
N GLY A 965 7.83 -3.37 -29.96
CA GLY A 965 8.97 -3.19 -30.85
C GLY A 965 8.91 -1.89 -31.66
N ASP A 966 9.99 -1.60 -32.38
CA ASP A 966 10.12 -0.40 -33.22
C ASP A 966 9.05 -0.32 -34.33
N ASP A 967 8.53 -1.47 -34.75
CA ASP A 967 7.46 -1.60 -35.74
C ASP A 967 6.05 -1.65 -35.14
N GLY A 968 5.93 -1.41 -33.83
CA GLY A 968 4.66 -1.39 -33.10
C GLY A 968 4.11 -2.75 -32.70
N ARG A 969 4.80 -3.86 -33.02
CA ARG A 969 4.38 -5.21 -32.64
C ARG A 969 4.63 -5.49 -31.16
N ALA A 970 3.74 -6.27 -30.56
CA ALA A 970 3.88 -6.72 -29.18
C ALA A 970 4.65 -8.04 -29.11
N PHE A 971 5.66 -8.12 -28.26
CA PHE A 971 6.45 -9.33 -28.00
C PHE A 971 6.40 -9.69 -26.52
N PRO A 972 6.32 -10.97 -26.16
CA PRO A 972 6.41 -11.34 -24.75
C PRO A 972 7.76 -11.01 -24.11
N GLU A 973 7.77 -10.57 -22.84
CA GLU A 973 9.03 -10.33 -22.12
C GLU A 973 9.68 -11.65 -21.66
N PRO A 974 11.01 -11.86 -21.86
CA PRO A 974 11.72 -13.05 -21.39
C PRO A 974 11.67 -13.20 -19.86
N GLY A 975 11.29 -14.39 -19.38
CA GLY A 975 11.16 -14.71 -17.94
C GLY A 975 9.77 -14.49 -17.35
N GLY A 976 8.81 -13.98 -18.14
CA GLY A 976 7.41 -13.77 -17.74
C GLY A 976 6.54 -15.04 -17.63
N GLY A 977 7.10 -16.22 -17.90
CA GLY A 977 6.42 -17.51 -17.77
C GLY A 977 5.40 -17.77 -18.88
N PHE A 978 5.87 -18.25 -20.03
CA PHE A 978 5.05 -19.10 -20.89
C PHE A 978 5.38 -20.55 -20.53
N PRO A 979 4.39 -21.44 -20.35
CA PRO A 979 4.67 -22.86 -20.53
C PRO A 979 5.17 -23.05 -21.97
N GLU A 980 6.30 -23.76 -22.13
CA GLU A 980 6.81 -24.20 -23.43
C GLU A 980 5.81 -25.09 -24.17
#